data_AF-A0AA97EDA5-F1
#
_entry.id   AF-A0AA97EDA5-F1
#
_cell.length_a   1.000
_cell.length_b   1.000
_cell.length_c   1.000
_cell.angle_alpha   90.00
_cell.angle_beta   90.00
_cell.angle_gamma   90.00
#
_symmetry.space_group_name_H-M   'P 1'
#
loop_
_entity.id
_entity.type
_entity.pdbx_description
1 polymer ?
#
loop_
_entity_poly.entity_id
_entity_poly.type
_entity_poly.pdbx_seq_one_letter_code
_entity_poly.pdbx_strand_id
1 'polypeptide(L)'
;MIEPTFETLWQALAGILSFSPEAFLALRQFPDDTVDALALVVVFVAGFSQAVAQSIILFVNQVKPLRFVLSLVLAALLFVAGYLFWALSIWLASRWFLEQSISWQAVTDALAFSYLPLVFSFLGAMPYLGVPVLRLLWVWNLLAVVVGFAVLANLSAPQAMGHVGLGWVVLLVLQQTVGQPIVNLGRWLANHTAGVKLVINRGQLKTLIAANPLGPNPAESIAKRSSSAATSLPPLPSPPKPGLTPPPSSDLSPSTLADIAPRRFSRRSILASRQLTLLGIYVGLAGLALVVALSLEPLRAMITTGHGQSRTARWLADLLWIGAIALVVAAMLAPLEALGWWAGWYGDGVDTRHPERLNDPVATPSPRRRFIVYLDGINQATADYQPTVARYLDHLSDQLPADIALVKGLIPYSVLNRSLTQDRPLAFFWRGIEALTQRLGPWVGMIINLRNILIVAVSADQRFGPIYNQGVAQRVYESLIRQGYPPTGGIPLTLIGYSGGGQIAMGILPFLKQALGAPIEVISLAGVISGNSRALEAEQLYHLVGTQDRVERLGPIMFPRRWAIAPLSYWNRAKRKGKISLVSLGPVRHQVPGGVLDDQAFLPDGRSHLQQTLDLTLDILVGDLRQHLDLQKIQVVNLGNYYHFQAAPFNHPSYYLVQQTLAAPEYRPVGQWLGRLVLPELDQRADLDGVWLELLHTPPAYRDWLGQRVLLRWQYPKDLNQRLQTVSRDIHFSAEAEDSHRQGLILPTRLNHWRLVTPLESLAGARPVDDVIVKLPDPVSVGGGFDRGPNQRHPLTLTIAHEPIQIAGLYYALVQFLGPVEEGLERYRVVHYNPATKAFDGFQETVRLPLVIPDGDGIAPSTNRDLERSLLNTAGWYIHGAQAHDGEFVVQALRPRCLFQLRPDHIVTSARQGRQYLRRESWANLVAKKGTTESVLIDPKAKDAQAAIAQWQLGDQALLVHVYGGIGGEQREPAAKGPIYFGHFAYGIATVVREPLTQELQFDIHYHQVYTHNRRGLIAGTLDWSLYMGDRQWGFMGTRPVSDILIKLPAYTEPFDFKGVPWAALDDLRIELELMTARYRTGDGTGVTYVGPANNCAQDSNQAMYASAAHLEASVLAHRATLKAWEADNPHQAQQFQQLLKLRRDIQRQLLPLGSARADWAHEHESLGSNLSDYPLKTLGRGLLSWRTMLPRKASDTITQLCLRHGAALWVLRTNQIGGHDPAIEPLAPLTL
;
A
#
# COMPACT_ATOMS: atom_id res chain seq x y z
N MET A 1 -19.60 -49.10 46.87
CA MET A 1 -19.53 -47.64 46.70
C MET A 1 -18.46 -47.12 47.64
N ILE A 2 -17.54 -46.30 47.14
CA ILE A 2 -16.43 -45.69 47.91
C ILE A 2 -16.86 -44.26 48.27
N GLU A 3 -16.64 -43.81 49.50
CA GLU A 3 -16.84 -42.38 49.83
C GLU A 3 -15.80 -41.53 49.09
N PRO A 4 -16.21 -40.50 48.32
CA PRO A 4 -15.28 -39.65 47.60
C PRO A 4 -14.45 -38.81 48.58
N THR A 5 -13.21 -39.22 48.82
CA THR A 5 -12.20 -38.34 49.44
C THR A 5 -11.63 -37.41 48.37
N PHE A 6 -11.15 -36.23 48.80
CA PHE A 6 -10.55 -35.24 47.90
C PHE A 6 -9.40 -35.84 47.07
N GLU A 7 -8.58 -36.71 47.66
CA GLU A 7 -7.49 -37.40 46.95
C GLU A 7 -7.99 -38.41 45.92
N THR A 8 -8.97 -39.25 46.25
CA THR A 8 -9.54 -40.25 45.31
C THR A 8 -10.23 -39.59 44.13
N LEU A 9 -10.91 -38.45 44.35
CA LEU A 9 -11.55 -37.68 43.30
C LEU A 9 -10.50 -37.05 42.36
N TRP A 10 -9.43 -36.49 42.93
CA TRP A 10 -8.38 -35.85 42.15
C TRP A 10 -7.58 -36.83 41.30
N GLN A 11 -7.33 -38.04 41.84
CA GLN A 11 -6.69 -39.13 41.10
C GLN A 11 -7.54 -39.60 39.92
N ALA A 12 -8.86 -39.72 40.09
CA ALA A 12 -9.78 -40.05 39.00
C ALA A 12 -9.78 -38.97 37.91
N LEU A 13 -9.84 -37.68 38.29
CA LEU A 13 -9.79 -36.56 37.34
C LEU A 13 -8.43 -36.48 36.62
N ALA A 14 -7.32 -36.69 37.31
CA ALA A 14 -5.99 -36.72 36.70
C ALA A 14 -5.84 -37.89 35.71
N GLY A 15 -6.39 -39.07 36.04
CA GLY A 15 -6.41 -40.23 35.14
C GLY A 15 -7.23 -39.99 33.87
N ILE A 16 -8.33 -39.24 33.96
CA ILE A 16 -9.13 -38.83 32.80
C ILE A 16 -8.34 -37.89 31.88
N LEU A 17 -7.55 -36.95 32.44
CA LEU A 17 -6.66 -36.08 31.65
C LEU A 17 -5.59 -36.87 30.89
N SER A 18 -5.10 -37.97 31.45
CA SER A 18 -4.13 -38.88 30.80
C SER A 18 -4.78 -39.96 29.93
N PHE A 19 -6.09 -39.89 29.68
CA PHE A 19 -6.86 -40.87 28.90
C PHE A 19 -6.83 -42.31 29.47
N SER A 20 -6.70 -42.49 30.79
CA SER A 20 -6.73 -43.80 31.44
C SER A 20 -8.15 -44.39 31.40
N PRO A 21 -8.35 -45.59 30.81
CA PRO A 21 -9.65 -46.27 30.83
C PRO A 21 -10.13 -46.58 32.26
N GLU A 22 -9.22 -46.92 33.16
CA GLU A 22 -9.50 -47.27 34.55
C GLU A 22 -10.06 -46.07 35.32
N ALA A 23 -9.60 -44.86 35.01
CA ALA A 23 -10.08 -43.63 35.63
C ALA A 23 -11.53 -43.28 35.24
N PHE A 24 -11.92 -43.54 33.98
CA PHE A 24 -13.32 -43.40 33.55
C PHE A 24 -14.22 -44.44 34.24
N LEU A 25 -13.74 -45.67 34.42
CA LEU A 25 -14.50 -46.72 35.12
C LEU A 25 -14.58 -46.49 36.64
N ALA A 26 -13.57 -45.87 37.24
CA ALA A 26 -13.56 -45.51 38.65
C ALA A 26 -14.68 -44.54 39.02
N LEU A 27 -15.17 -43.71 38.08
CA LEU A 27 -16.30 -42.81 38.30
C LEU A 27 -17.60 -43.57 38.64
N ARG A 28 -17.79 -44.80 38.13
CA ARG A 28 -18.96 -45.65 38.44
C ARG A 28 -18.96 -46.23 39.85
N GLN A 29 -17.88 -46.03 40.61
CA GLN A 29 -17.76 -46.54 41.98
C GLN A 29 -18.30 -45.54 43.02
N PHE A 30 -18.59 -44.30 42.60
CA PHE A 30 -19.22 -43.25 43.39
C PHE A 30 -20.75 -43.28 43.27
N PRO A 31 -21.50 -42.68 44.22
CA PRO A 31 -22.95 -42.55 44.12
C PRO A 31 -23.36 -41.71 42.90
N ASP A 32 -24.38 -42.16 42.16
CA ASP A 32 -24.86 -41.52 40.92
C ASP A 32 -25.15 -40.01 41.10
N ASP A 33 -25.83 -39.62 42.19
CA ASP A 33 -26.13 -38.21 42.51
C ASP A 33 -24.85 -37.33 42.62
N THR A 34 -23.75 -37.93 43.09
CA THR A 34 -22.47 -37.23 43.22
C THR A 34 -21.76 -37.09 41.87
N VAL A 35 -21.86 -38.10 41.01
CA VAL A 35 -21.28 -38.09 39.65
C VAL A 35 -22.01 -37.09 38.76
N ASP A 36 -23.34 -37.06 38.80
CA ASP A 36 -24.17 -36.10 38.05
C ASP A 36 -23.89 -34.64 38.47
N ALA A 37 -23.79 -34.40 39.78
CA ALA A 37 -23.43 -33.07 40.31
C ALA A 37 -22.01 -32.67 39.85
N LEU A 38 -21.06 -33.59 39.92
CA LEU A 38 -19.69 -33.36 39.47
C LEU A 38 -19.61 -33.09 37.96
N ALA A 39 -20.35 -33.85 37.15
CA ALA A 39 -20.45 -33.67 35.71
C ALA A 39 -20.93 -32.24 35.36
N LEU A 40 -21.99 -31.76 36.01
CA LEU A 40 -22.48 -30.39 35.83
C LEU A 40 -21.46 -29.33 36.28
N VAL A 41 -20.77 -29.55 37.40
CA VAL A 41 -19.73 -28.65 37.89
C VAL A 41 -18.56 -28.57 36.91
N VAL A 42 -18.08 -29.70 36.38
CA VAL A 42 -16.98 -29.73 35.39
C VAL A 42 -17.36 -28.95 34.14
N VAL A 43 -18.57 -29.18 33.59
CA VAL A 43 -19.06 -28.47 32.40
C VAL A 43 -19.22 -26.98 32.67
N PHE A 44 -19.76 -26.60 33.85
CA PHE A 44 -19.92 -25.19 34.23
C PHE A 44 -18.55 -24.50 34.38
N VAL A 45 -17.60 -25.11 35.07
CA VAL A 45 -16.25 -24.56 35.27
C VAL A 45 -15.51 -24.46 33.93
N ALA A 46 -15.62 -25.46 33.06
CA ALA A 46 -15.09 -25.41 31.70
C ALA A 46 -15.70 -24.25 30.89
N GLY A 47 -17.03 -24.09 30.94
CA GLY A 47 -17.74 -23.00 30.28
C GLY A 47 -17.35 -21.62 30.82
N PHE A 48 -17.21 -21.47 32.14
CA PHE A 48 -16.76 -20.25 32.79
C PHE A 48 -15.30 -19.92 32.42
N SER A 49 -14.43 -20.93 32.46
CA SER A 49 -13.02 -20.82 32.06
C SER A 49 -12.87 -20.37 30.60
N GLN A 50 -13.70 -20.93 29.70
CA GLN A 50 -13.76 -20.51 28.30
C GLN A 50 -14.32 -19.09 28.15
N ALA A 51 -15.32 -18.70 28.93
CA ALA A 51 -15.84 -17.33 28.94
C ALA A 51 -14.78 -16.32 29.38
N VAL A 52 -13.96 -16.65 30.39
CA VAL A 52 -12.80 -15.83 30.81
C VAL A 52 -11.80 -15.68 29.67
N ALA A 53 -11.47 -16.76 28.96
CA ALA A 53 -10.56 -16.74 27.82
C ALA A 53 -11.03 -15.85 26.66
N GLN A 54 -12.35 -15.74 26.48
CA GLN A 54 -13.00 -14.97 25.43
C GLN A 54 -13.52 -13.60 25.90
N SER A 55 -13.23 -13.23 27.15
CA SER A 55 -13.75 -12.03 27.81
C SER A 55 -13.38 -10.71 27.11
N ILE A 56 -12.36 -10.73 26.24
CA ILE A 56 -12.02 -9.60 25.37
C ILE A 56 -13.21 -9.08 24.56
N ILE A 57 -14.14 -9.94 24.16
CA ILE A 57 -15.35 -9.52 23.42
C ILE A 57 -16.18 -8.54 24.26
N LEU A 58 -16.29 -8.78 25.56
CA LEU A 58 -17.04 -7.91 26.48
C LEU A 58 -16.31 -6.57 26.68
N PHE A 59 -14.97 -6.59 26.75
CA PHE A 59 -14.17 -5.37 26.81
C PHE A 59 -14.32 -4.52 25.55
N VAL A 60 -14.24 -5.13 24.36
CA VAL A 60 -14.36 -4.42 23.08
C VAL A 60 -15.72 -3.75 22.94
N ASN A 61 -16.78 -4.41 23.43
CA ASN A 61 -18.14 -3.87 23.47
C ASN A 61 -18.38 -2.91 24.66
N GLN A 62 -17.35 -2.52 25.40
CA GLN A 62 -17.40 -1.56 26.51
C GLN A 62 -18.43 -1.92 27.59
N VAL A 63 -18.53 -3.22 27.92
CA VAL A 63 -19.45 -3.71 28.96
C VAL A 63 -19.00 -3.23 30.34
N LYS A 64 -19.95 -2.72 31.15
CA LYS A 64 -19.67 -2.22 32.52
C LYS A 64 -19.25 -3.35 33.48
N PRO A 65 -18.42 -3.10 34.51
CA PRO A 65 -17.85 -4.16 35.37
C PRO A 65 -18.86 -5.12 36.01
N LEU A 66 -19.99 -4.63 36.54
CA LEU A 66 -21.01 -5.50 37.14
C LEU A 66 -21.67 -6.42 36.08
N ARG A 67 -21.98 -5.85 34.91
CA ARG A 67 -22.56 -6.59 33.77
C ARG A 67 -21.57 -7.56 33.15
N PHE A 68 -20.28 -7.28 33.26
CA PHE A 68 -19.20 -8.14 32.79
C PHE A 68 -19.21 -9.48 33.56
N VAL A 69 -19.25 -9.43 34.89
CA VAL A 69 -19.31 -10.66 35.72
C VAL A 69 -20.59 -11.45 35.44
N LEU A 70 -21.74 -10.77 35.38
CA LEU A 70 -23.02 -11.43 35.04
C LEU A 70 -22.99 -12.08 33.65
N SER A 71 -22.31 -11.45 32.69
CA SER A 71 -22.15 -11.97 31.33
C SER A 71 -21.24 -13.21 31.28
N LEU A 72 -20.21 -13.29 32.13
CA LEU A 72 -19.38 -14.50 32.27
C LEU A 72 -20.18 -15.67 32.86
N VAL A 73 -20.98 -15.42 33.89
CA VAL A 73 -21.85 -16.45 34.51
C VAL A 73 -22.90 -16.92 33.50
N LEU A 74 -23.56 -16.00 32.79
CA LEU A 74 -24.53 -16.36 31.75
C LEU A 74 -23.87 -17.17 30.62
N ALA A 75 -22.66 -16.81 30.19
CA ALA A 75 -21.93 -17.58 29.19
C ALA A 75 -21.64 -19.01 29.65
N ALA A 76 -21.28 -19.21 30.93
CA ALA A 76 -21.11 -20.54 31.52
C ALA A 76 -22.44 -21.31 31.54
N LEU A 77 -23.56 -20.69 31.92
CA LEU A 77 -24.88 -21.33 31.89
C LEU A 77 -25.32 -21.72 30.47
N LEU A 78 -25.10 -20.85 29.48
CA LEU A 78 -25.36 -21.16 28.07
C LEU A 78 -24.45 -22.30 27.55
N PHE A 79 -23.23 -22.41 28.07
CA PHE A 79 -22.33 -23.52 27.77
C PHE A 79 -22.88 -24.85 28.31
N VAL A 80 -23.38 -24.88 29.56
CA VAL A 80 -24.05 -26.07 30.13
C VAL A 80 -25.27 -26.47 29.29
N ALA A 81 -26.09 -25.50 28.86
CA ALA A 81 -27.22 -25.79 27.97
C ALA A 81 -26.75 -26.40 26.63
N GLY A 82 -25.69 -25.86 26.03
CA GLY A 82 -25.08 -26.40 24.82
C GLY A 82 -24.58 -27.84 24.97
N TYR A 83 -23.96 -28.15 26.12
CA TYR A 83 -23.59 -29.51 26.49
C TYR A 83 -24.81 -30.45 26.53
N LEU A 84 -25.89 -30.06 27.22
CA LEU A 84 -27.10 -30.88 27.33
C LEU A 84 -27.74 -31.13 25.96
N PHE A 85 -27.75 -30.14 25.07
CA PHE A 85 -28.22 -30.32 23.69
C PHE A 85 -27.34 -31.27 22.89
N TRP A 86 -26.02 -31.23 23.09
CA TRP A 86 -25.13 -32.14 22.38
C TRP A 86 -25.23 -33.57 22.92
N ALA A 87 -25.31 -33.76 24.25
CA ALA A 87 -25.60 -35.04 24.87
C ALA A 87 -26.93 -35.63 24.36
N LEU A 88 -27.99 -34.82 24.33
CA LEU A 88 -29.28 -35.20 23.76
C LEU A 88 -29.15 -35.61 22.30
N SER A 89 -28.41 -34.84 21.50
CA SER A 89 -28.22 -35.14 20.07
C SER A 89 -27.45 -36.45 19.85
N ILE A 90 -26.40 -36.72 20.63
CA ILE A 90 -25.65 -37.99 20.58
C ILE A 90 -26.53 -39.16 21.01
N TRP A 91 -27.28 -39.01 22.10
CA TRP A 91 -28.18 -40.05 22.58
C TRP A 91 -29.27 -40.39 21.56
N LEU A 92 -29.95 -39.37 21.00
CA LEU A 92 -30.95 -39.55 19.94
C LEU A 92 -30.34 -40.15 18.66
N ALA A 93 -29.14 -39.69 18.27
CA ALA A 93 -28.42 -40.23 17.12
C ALA A 93 -28.11 -41.73 17.31
N SER A 94 -27.58 -42.10 18.48
CA SER A 94 -27.25 -43.48 18.81
C SER A 94 -28.49 -44.39 18.85
N ARG A 95 -29.64 -43.86 19.27
CA ARG A 95 -30.88 -44.63 19.43
C ARG A 95 -31.60 -44.90 18.12
N TRP A 96 -31.51 -43.98 17.16
CA TRP A 96 -32.33 -44.03 15.94
C TRP A 96 -31.56 -44.31 14.66
N PHE A 97 -30.24 -44.12 14.65
CA PHE A 97 -29.45 -44.21 13.43
C PHE A 97 -28.26 -45.18 13.52
N LEU A 98 -27.97 -45.73 14.70
CA LEU A 98 -26.83 -46.64 14.91
C LEU A 98 -27.32 -47.95 15.56
N GLU A 99 -26.63 -49.05 15.25
CA GLU A 99 -27.02 -50.40 15.68
C GLU A 99 -26.88 -50.63 17.19
N GLN A 100 -25.95 -49.92 17.84
CA GLN A 100 -25.69 -50.00 19.28
C GLN A 100 -26.15 -48.72 19.98
N SER A 101 -27.26 -48.81 20.73
CA SER A 101 -27.77 -47.67 21.50
C SER A 101 -26.93 -47.44 22.77
N ILE A 102 -26.56 -46.19 23.04
CA ILE A 102 -25.83 -45.81 24.26
C ILE A 102 -26.82 -45.35 25.33
N SER A 103 -26.59 -45.70 26.60
CA SER A 103 -27.43 -45.21 27.71
C SER A 103 -27.26 -43.71 27.92
N TRP A 104 -28.29 -43.03 28.41
CA TRP A 104 -28.24 -41.59 28.69
C TRP A 104 -27.10 -41.23 29.64
N GLN A 105 -26.96 -41.96 30.75
CA GLN A 105 -25.87 -41.78 31.72
C GLN A 105 -24.48 -41.94 31.09
N ALA A 106 -24.28 -42.95 30.24
CA ALA A 106 -22.98 -43.13 29.57
C ALA A 106 -22.67 -41.97 28.59
N VAL A 107 -23.69 -41.41 27.93
CA VAL A 107 -23.52 -40.22 27.07
C VAL A 107 -23.19 -38.97 27.89
N THR A 108 -23.92 -38.72 28.98
CA THR A 108 -23.72 -37.54 29.83
C THR A 108 -22.38 -37.59 30.53
N ASP A 109 -21.99 -38.72 31.13
CA ASP A 109 -20.72 -38.83 31.86
C ASP A 109 -19.53 -38.75 30.91
N ALA A 110 -19.54 -39.52 29.80
CA ALA A 110 -18.47 -39.49 28.82
C ALA A 110 -18.25 -38.09 28.26
N LEU A 111 -19.35 -37.37 27.98
CA LEU A 111 -19.27 -36.03 27.43
C LEU A 111 -18.89 -34.99 28.48
N ALA A 112 -19.45 -35.03 29.70
CA ALA A 112 -19.15 -34.06 30.75
C ALA A 112 -17.68 -34.11 31.18
N PHE A 113 -17.15 -35.31 31.47
CA PHE A 113 -15.76 -35.45 31.91
C PHE A 113 -14.76 -35.24 30.77
N SER A 114 -15.17 -35.38 29.50
CA SER A 114 -14.33 -34.99 28.37
C SER A 114 -14.03 -33.49 28.32
N TYR A 115 -14.83 -32.63 28.98
CA TYR A 115 -14.60 -31.19 29.08
C TYR A 115 -13.53 -30.80 30.10
N LEU A 116 -12.99 -31.76 30.86
CA LEU A 116 -11.97 -31.50 31.88
C LEU A 116 -10.74 -30.73 31.34
N PRO A 117 -10.20 -31.00 30.13
CA PRO A 117 -9.15 -30.17 29.55
C PRO A 117 -9.57 -28.71 29.34
N LEU A 118 -10.86 -28.43 29.08
CA LEU A 118 -11.35 -27.06 28.89
C LEU A 118 -11.48 -26.28 30.21
N VAL A 119 -11.35 -26.91 31.39
CA VAL A 119 -11.17 -26.21 32.66
C VAL A 119 -9.93 -25.31 32.63
N PHE A 120 -8.91 -25.66 31.84
CA PHE A 120 -7.71 -24.85 31.63
C PHE A 120 -7.89 -23.72 30.59
N SER A 121 -9.08 -23.54 30.02
CA SER A 121 -9.32 -22.55 28.96
C SER A 121 -8.96 -21.11 29.36
N PHE A 122 -9.01 -20.76 30.65
CA PHE A 122 -8.63 -19.44 31.17
C PHE A 122 -7.19 -19.05 30.80
N LEU A 123 -6.30 -20.03 30.59
CA LEU A 123 -4.94 -19.81 30.04
C LEU A 123 -4.96 -19.17 28.66
N GLY A 124 -6.08 -19.31 27.94
CA GLY A 124 -6.37 -18.60 26.71
C GLY A 124 -6.37 -17.07 26.85
N ALA A 125 -6.56 -16.53 28.05
CA ALA A 125 -6.47 -15.08 28.30
C ALA A 125 -5.03 -14.54 28.23
N MET A 126 -4.01 -15.41 28.28
CA MET A 126 -2.62 -14.98 28.13
C MET A 126 -2.35 -14.37 26.74
N PRO A 127 -1.58 -13.28 26.66
CA PRO A 127 -1.17 -12.69 25.40
C PRO A 127 -0.26 -13.65 24.63
N TYR A 128 -0.45 -13.68 23.32
CA TYR A 128 0.28 -14.46 22.34
C TYR A 128 0.10 -16.00 22.44
N LEU A 129 0.46 -16.61 23.57
CA LEU A 129 0.38 -18.06 23.79
C LEU A 129 -1.05 -18.57 23.99
N GLY A 130 -1.99 -17.71 24.38
CA GLY A 130 -3.36 -18.13 24.70
C GLY A 130 -4.10 -18.82 23.54
N VAL A 131 -3.93 -18.35 22.29
CA VAL A 131 -4.61 -18.97 21.12
C VAL A 131 -4.06 -20.37 20.82
N PRO A 132 -2.73 -20.59 20.72
CA PRO A 132 -2.16 -21.93 20.63
C PRO A 132 -2.61 -22.87 21.76
N VAL A 133 -2.58 -22.39 23.01
CA VAL A 133 -3.01 -23.18 24.18
C VAL A 133 -4.47 -23.60 24.05
N LEU A 134 -5.37 -22.67 23.70
CA LEU A 134 -6.78 -23.02 23.47
C LEU A 134 -6.93 -24.10 22.40
N ARG A 135 -6.22 -24.00 21.27
CA ARG A 135 -6.28 -25.03 20.21
C ARG A 135 -5.81 -26.40 20.70
N LEU A 136 -4.75 -26.44 21.50
CA LEU A 136 -4.27 -27.67 22.11
C LEU A 136 -5.33 -28.27 23.03
N LEU A 137 -5.97 -27.45 23.88
CA LEU A 137 -7.04 -27.90 24.78
C LEU A 137 -8.27 -28.41 24.01
N TRP A 138 -8.63 -27.80 22.88
CA TRP A 138 -9.71 -28.29 22.02
C TRP A 138 -9.39 -29.65 21.40
N VAL A 139 -8.14 -29.86 20.94
CA VAL A 139 -7.71 -31.17 20.45
C VAL A 139 -7.70 -32.20 21.58
N TRP A 140 -7.23 -31.82 22.76
CA TRP A 140 -7.24 -32.67 23.95
C TRP A 140 -8.66 -33.07 24.35
N ASN A 141 -9.59 -32.10 24.39
CA ASN A 141 -11.02 -32.36 24.62
C ASN A 141 -11.60 -33.34 23.60
N LEU A 142 -11.33 -33.15 22.30
CA LEU A 142 -11.83 -34.06 21.25
C LEU A 142 -11.34 -35.50 21.46
N LEU A 143 -10.06 -35.67 21.81
CA LEU A 143 -9.50 -36.99 22.13
C LEU A 143 -10.15 -37.57 23.40
N ALA A 144 -10.39 -36.75 24.42
CA ALA A 144 -11.07 -37.17 25.66
C ALA A 144 -12.51 -37.62 25.39
N VAL A 145 -13.22 -36.95 24.48
CA VAL A 145 -14.57 -37.35 24.04
C VAL A 145 -14.51 -38.76 23.45
N VAL A 146 -13.62 -39.01 22.48
CA VAL A 146 -13.52 -40.32 21.81
C VAL A 146 -13.17 -41.44 22.80
N VAL A 147 -12.20 -41.21 23.69
CA VAL A 147 -11.78 -42.21 24.70
C VAL A 147 -12.89 -42.45 25.73
N GLY A 148 -13.51 -41.38 26.24
CA GLY A 148 -14.58 -41.49 27.24
C GLY A 148 -15.78 -42.29 26.70
N PHE A 149 -16.17 -42.06 25.45
CA PHE A 149 -17.23 -42.83 24.80
C PHE A 149 -16.81 -44.28 24.50
N ALA A 150 -15.58 -44.54 24.07
CA ALA A 150 -15.09 -45.90 23.85
C ALA A 150 -15.15 -46.75 25.14
N VAL A 151 -14.76 -46.17 26.27
CA VAL A 151 -14.69 -46.86 27.56
C VAL A 151 -16.08 -46.98 28.22
N LEU A 152 -16.83 -45.88 28.35
CA LEU A 152 -18.09 -45.87 29.10
C LEU A 152 -19.27 -46.46 28.31
N ALA A 153 -19.26 -46.37 26.98
CA ALA A 153 -20.29 -46.97 26.14
C ALA A 153 -19.91 -48.37 25.61
N ASN A 154 -18.73 -48.90 25.98
CA ASN A 154 -18.20 -50.18 25.51
C ASN A 154 -18.17 -50.27 23.97
N LEU A 155 -17.53 -49.28 23.34
CA LEU A 155 -17.42 -49.12 21.89
C LEU A 155 -15.96 -49.20 21.44
N SER A 156 -15.71 -49.66 20.22
CA SER A 156 -14.41 -49.45 19.58
C SER A 156 -14.19 -47.97 19.26
N ALA A 157 -12.93 -47.51 19.17
CA ALA A 157 -12.62 -46.11 18.86
C ALA A 157 -13.28 -45.61 17.54
N PRO A 158 -13.32 -46.39 16.43
CA PRO A 158 -14.06 -45.99 15.22
C PRO A 158 -15.56 -45.85 15.44
N GLN A 159 -16.18 -46.75 16.22
CA GLN A 159 -17.59 -46.66 16.56
C GLN A 159 -17.87 -45.43 17.42
N ALA A 160 -17.04 -45.15 18.44
CA ALA A 160 -17.16 -43.96 19.27
C ALA A 160 -17.06 -42.66 18.44
N MET A 161 -16.10 -42.59 17.50
CA MET A 161 -16.01 -41.47 16.55
C MET A 161 -17.27 -41.33 15.68
N GLY A 162 -17.84 -42.44 15.21
CA GLY A 162 -19.09 -42.45 14.45
C GLY A 162 -20.28 -41.89 15.23
N HIS A 163 -20.45 -42.31 16.50
CA HIS A 163 -21.52 -41.84 17.38
C HIS A 163 -21.41 -40.34 17.69
N VAL A 164 -20.21 -39.88 18.02
CA VAL A 164 -19.93 -38.47 18.33
C VAL A 164 -20.10 -37.60 17.07
N GLY A 165 -19.58 -38.05 15.93
CA GLY A 165 -19.68 -37.36 14.65
C GLY A 165 -21.12 -37.24 14.15
N LEU A 166 -21.89 -38.33 14.22
CA LEU A 166 -23.31 -38.31 13.84
C LEU A 166 -24.15 -37.45 14.78
N GLY A 167 -23.90 -37.52 16.10
CA GLY A 167 -24.55 -36.66 17.08
C GLY A 167 -24.24 -35.18 16.87
N TRP A 168 -23.02 -34.84 16.44
CA TRP A 168 -22.67 -33.47 16.03
C TRP A 168 -23.41 -33.02 14.77
N VAL A 169 -23.56 -33.89 13.77
CA VAL A 169 -24.37 -33.59 12.56
C VAL A 169 -25.85 -33.36 12.93
N VAL A 170 -26.43 -34.20 13.78
CA VAL A 170 -27.80 -34.03 14.29
C VAL A 170 -27.94 -32.69 15.01
N LEU A 171 -26.98 -32.35 15.88
CA LEU A 171 -26.95 -31.06 16.57
C LEU A 171 -26.92 -29.88 15.59
N LEU A 172 -26.12 -29.95 14.52
CA LEU A 172 -26.05 -28.90 13.50
C LEU A 172 -27.38 -28.72 12.76
N VAL A 173 -28.03 -29.83 12.37
CA VAL A 173 -29.34 -29.81 11.72
C VAL A 173 -30.38 -29.20 12.65
N LEU A 174 -30.41 -29.60 13.92
CA LEU A 174 -31.31 -29.04 14.92
C LEU A 174 -31.07 -27.54 15.14
N GLN A 175 -29.82 -27.09 15.23
CA GLN A 175 -29.49 -25.67 15.38
C GLN A 175 -29.90 -24.81 14.18
N GLN A 176 -29.86 -25.37 12.96
CA GLN A 176 -30.23 -24.66 11.73
C GLN A 176 -31.74 -24.68 11.44
N THR A 177 -32.49 -25.63 12.00
CA THR A 177 -33.93 -25.81 11.75
C THR A 177 -34.79 -25.31 12.92
N VAL A 178 -35.01 -26.17 13.92
CA VAL A 178 -35.95 -25.93 15.05
C VAL A 178 -35.29 -25.15 16.20
N GLY A 179 -33.96 -25.13 16.26
CA GLY A 179 -33.18 -24.48 17.32
C GLY A 179 -32.94 -22.98 17.15
N GLN A 180 -33.27 -22.38 15.99
CA GLN A 180 -33.08 -20.95 15.74
C GLN A 180 -33.75 -20.01 16.76
N PRO A 181 -35.00 -20.25 17.22
CA PRO A 181 -35.62 -19.45 18.27
C PRO A 181 -34.83 -19.47 19.59
N ILE A 182 -34.27 -20.64 19.96
CA ILE A 182 -33.48 -20.82 21.18
C ILE A 182 -32.14 -20.09 21.07
N VAL A 183 -31.47 -20.19 19.91
CA VAL A 183 -30.23 -19.44 19.63
C VAL A 183 -30.46 -17.93 19.67
N ASN A 184 -31.59 -17.46 19.13
CA ASN A 184 -31.98 -16.05 19.16
C ASN A 184 -32.32 -15.58 20.58
N LEU A 185 -32.99 -16.41 21.39
CA LEU A 185 -33.24 -16.15 22.81
C LEU A 185 -31.92 -16.03 23.59
N GLY A 186 -30.97 -16.96 23.38
CA GLY A 186 -29.64 -16.89 23.98
C GLY A 186 -28.89 -15.61 23.62
N ARG A 187 -28.96 -15.18 22.35
CA ARG A 187 -28.37 -13.90 21.89
C ARG A 187 -29.05 -12.69 22.51
N TRP A 188 -30.38 -12.72 22.66
CA TRP A 188 -31.15 -11.66 23.32
C TRP A 188 -30.77 -11.55 24.81
N LEU A 189 -30.70 -12.66 25.53
CA LEU A 189 -30.27 -12.72 26.93
C LEU A 189 -28.84 -12.19 27.11
N ALA A 190 -27.92 -12.59 26.21
CA ALA A 190 -26.54 -12.11 26.23
C ALA A 190 -26.45 -10.59 26.04
N ASN A 191 -27.19 -10.02 25.07
CA ASN A 191 -27.23 -8.58 24.85
C ASN A 191 -27.86 -7.82 26.02
N HIS A 192 -28.93 -8.36 26.60
CA HIS A 192 -29.60 -7.73 27.75
C HIS A 192 -28.70 -7.71 28.99
N THR A 193 -28.02 -8.84 29.26
CA THR A 193 -27.11 -8.99 30.39
C THR A 193 -25.86 -8.13 30.23
N ALA A 194 -25.27 -8.09 29.03
CA ALA A 194 -24.17 -7.18 28.71
C ALA A 194 -24.61 -5.71 28.73
N GLY A 195 -25.88 -5.45 28.44
CA GLY A 195 -26.46 -4.12 28.42
C GLY A 195 -26.14 -3.29 27.18
N VAL A 196 -25.59 -3.94 26.15
CA VAL A 196 -25.19 -3.40 24.85
C VAL A 196 -25.44 -4.48 23.80
N LYS A 197 -25.62 -4.09 22.53
CA LYS A 197 -25.72 -5.05 21.43
C LYS A 197 -24.32 -5.61 21.14
N LEU A 198 -24.06 -6.85 21.55
CA LEU A 198 -22.76 -7.47 21.41
C LEU A 198 -22.42 -7.69 19.94
N VAL A 199 -21.34 -7.07 19.49
CA VAL A 199 -20.68 -7.37 18.22
C VAL A 199 -19.73 -8.53 18.45
N ILE A 200 -20.05 -9.68 17.86
CA ILE A 200 -19.30 -10.95 18.02
C ILE A 200 -18.55 -11.32 16.72
N ASN A 201 -18.99 -10.79 15.57
CA ASN A 201 -18.37 -11.07 14.28
C ASN A 201 -17.00 -10.39 14.17
N ARG A 202 -15.96 -11.16 13.85
CA ARG A 202 -14.58 -10.67 13.75
C ARG A 202 -14.39 -9.50 12.78
N GLY A 203 -15.14 -9.46 11.67
CA GLY A 203 -15.08 -8.37 10.68
C GLY A 203 -15.64 -7.08 11.26
N GLN A 204 -16.84 -7.15 11.82
CA GLN A 204 -17.49 -6.00 12.47
C GLN A 204 -16.71 -5.51 13.69
N LEU A 205 -16.09 -6.42 14.45
CA LEU A 205 -15.23 -6.09 15.59
C LEU A 205 -14.01 -5.26 15.15
N LYS A 206 -13.38 -5.62 14.03
CA LYS A 206 -12.28 -4.84 13.44
C LYS A 206 -12.75 -3.45 13.00
N THR A 207 -13.92 -3.36 12.36
CA THR A 207 -14.50 -2.08 11.97
C THR A 207 -14.78 -1.20 13.19
N LEU A 208 -15.31 -1.78 14.27
CA LEU A 208 -15.61 -1.07 15.52
C LEU A 208 -14.34 -0.50 16.18
N ILE A 209 -13.24 -1.26 16.19
CA ILE A 209 -11.94 -0.78 16.68
C ILE A 209 -11.37 0.33 15.77
N ALA A 210 -11.55 0.19 14.45
CA ALA A 210 -11.05 1.15 13.47
C ALA A 210 -11.91 2.43 13.32
N ALA A 211 -13.13 2.46 13.86
CA ALA A 211 -14.13 3.51 13.60
C ALA A 211 -13.83 4.88 14.24
N ASN A 212 -12.71 5.04 14.95
CA ASN A 212 -12.18 6.32 15.43
C ASN A 212 -10.75 6.07 15.97
N PRO A 213 -9.70 6.09 15.12
CA PRO A 213 -8.36 5.60 15.50
C PRO A 213 -7.73 6.36 16.69
N LEU A 214 -8.17 7.59 16.99
CA LEU A 214 -7.63 8.39 18.11
C LEU A 214 -8.71 8.89 19.09
N GLY A 215 -9.92 8.31 19.06
CA GLY A 215 -11.06 8.75 19.90
C GLY A 215 -12.02 9.72 19.19
N PRO A 216 -13.07 10.22 19.89
CA PRO A 216 -14.08 11.11 19.30
C PRO A 216 -13.43 12.41 18.79
N ASN A 217 -13.89 12.82 17.61
CA ASN A 217 -13.32 13.88 16.78
C ASN A 217 -13.00 15.17 17.58
N PRO A 218 -11.77 15.70 17.55
CA PRO A 218 -11.43 16.95 18.24
C PRO A 218 -12.37 18.11 17.86
N ALA A 219 -12.82 18.14 16.60
CA ALA A 219 -13.78 19.11 16.08
C ALA A 219 -15.14 19.05 16.78
N GLU A 220 -15.63 17.86 17.16
CA GLU A 220 -16.87 17.72 17.96
C GLU A 220 -16.65 18.11 19.43
N SER A 221 -15.45 17.89 19.98
CA SER A 221 -15.13 18.28 21.36
C SER A 221 -15.02 19.81 21.52
N ILE A 222 -14.53 20.49 20.48
CA ILE A 222 -14.46 21.96 20.39
C ILE A 222 -15.86 22.54 20.15
N ALA A 223 -16.67 21.92 19.29
CA ALA A 223 -18.08 22.30 19.09
C ALA A 223 -18.98 22.06 20.33
N LYS A 224 -18.69 21.03 21.14
CA LYS A 224 -19.34 20.83 22.44
C LYS A 224 -18.85 21.78 23.54
N ARG A 225 -17.63 22.32 23.41
CA ARG A 225 -17.12 23.41 24.28
C ARG A 225 -17.72 24.77 23.92
N SER A 226 -17.99 25.04 22.63
CA SER A 226 -18.67 26.28 22.23
C SER A 226 -20.17 26.25 22.55
N SER A 227 -20.80 25.08 22.57
CA SER A 227 -22.22 24.96 22.94
C SER A 227 -22.50 24.85 24.44
N SER A 228 -21.54 24.42 25.27
CA SER A 228 -21.68 24.43 26.74
C SER A 228 -21.23 25.73 27.42
N ALA A 229 -20.52 26.61 26.69
CA ALA A 229 -20.18 27.96 27.14
C ALA A 229 -21.29 29.00 26.87
N ALA A 230 -22.42 28.59 26.28
CA ALA A 230 -23.52 29.47 25.87
C ALA A 230 -24.75 29.48 26.81
N THR A 231 -24.64 28.96 28.04
CA THR A 231 -25.76 29.04 29.00
C THR A 231 -25.33 29.66 30.33
N SER A 232 -25.92 30.83 30.61
CA SER A 232 -25.86 31.67 31.81
C SER A 232 -24.60 32.53 32.05
N LEU A 233 -24.44 33.56 31.22
CA LEU A 233 -24.00 34.84 31.75
C LEU A 233 -25.09 35.36 32.72
N PRO A 234 -24.74 35.85 33.93
CA PRO A 234 -25.72 36.54 34.76
C PRO A 234 -26.19 37.81 34.03
N PRO A 235 -27.47 38.22 34.18
CA PRO A 235 -27.98 39.37 33.45
C PRO A 235 -27.22 40.64 33.85
N LEU A 236 -26.74 41.37 32.85
CA LEU A 236 -26.31 42.77 33.02
C LEU A 236 -27.48 43.59 33.58
N PRO A 237 -27.26 44.45 34.59
CA PRO A 237 -28.31 45.29 35.14
C PRO A 237 -28.79 46.33 34.11
N SER A 238 -30.09 46.55 34.06
CA SER A 238 -30.76 47.51 33.18
C SER A 238 -30.38 48.97 33.50
N PRO A 239 -30.48 49.90 32.52
CA PRO A 239 -30.08 51.29 32.69
C PRO A 239 -30.99 52.04 33.68
N PRO A 240 -30.48 53.09 34.36
CA PRO A 240 -31.20 53.75 35.44
C PRO A 240 -32.35 54.61 34.92
N LYS A 241 -33.52 54.52 35.57
CA LYS A 241 -34.57 55.52 35.46
C LYS A 241 -34.15 56.78 36.24
N PRO A 242 -34.39 58.00 35.70
CA PRO A 242 -34.02 59.23 36.38
C PRO A 242 -35.05 59.59 37.46
N GLY A 243 -34.57 59.94 38.64
CA GLY A 243 -35.35 60.61 39.69
C GLY A 243 -35.31 59.91 41.03
N LEU A 244 -34.37 60.32 41.90
CA LEU A 244 -34.59 60.77 43.28
C LEU A 244 -33.24 60.83 44.02
N THR A 245 -33.00 61.99 44.62
CA THR A 245 -31.82 62.42 45.41
C THR A 245 -31.61 61.62 46.70
N PRO A 246 -30.39 61.61 47.28
CA PRO A 246 -30.00 60.71 48.36
C PRO A 246 -30.22 61.29 49.77
N PRO A 247 -30.32 60.43 50.81
CA PRO A 247 -29.79 60.74 52.14
C PRO A 247 -28.84 59.64 52.67
N PRO A 248 -28.08 59.90 53.76
CA PRO A 248 -26.66 59.60 53.83
C PRO A 248 -26.28 58.40 54.70
N SER A 249 -25.00 58.07 54.58
CA SER A 249 -24.15 57.26 55.46
C SER A 249 -24.58 57.13 56.93
N SER A 250 -24.64 55.90 57.42
CA SER A 250 -24.27 55.56 58.80
C SER A 250 -24.04 54.05 58.98
N ASP A 251 -22.83 53.72 59.40
CA ASP A 251 -22.47 52.70 60.39
C ASP A 251 -22.77 51.22 60.11
N LEU A 252 -21.70 50.48 59.80
CA LEU A 252 -21.54 49.10 60.24
C LEU A 252 -20.33 48.99 61.18
N SER A 253 -20.67 48.94 62.46
CA SER A 253 -19.89 48.51 63.60
C SER A 253 -19.47 47.02 63.52
N PRO A 254 -18.46 46.60 64.30
CA PRO A 254 -17.71 45.38 64.06
C PRO A 254 -18.36 44.16 64.72
N SER A 255 -18.71 43.17 63.91
CA SER A 255 -18.87 41.78 64.35
C SER A 255 -18.10 40.88 63.40
N THR A 256 -16.77 41.02 63.45
CA THR A 256 -15.79 40.09 62.90
C THR A 256 -15.03 39.54 64.11
N LEU A 257 -15.04 38.21 64.28
CA LEU A 257 -14.29 37.37 65.25
C LEU A 257 -15.16 36.51 66.17
N ALA A 258 -15.88 35.54 65.60
CA ALA A 258 -16.08 34.22 66.21
C ALA A 258 -16.85 33.33 65.22
N ASP A 259 -16.15 32.75 64.23
CA ASP A 259 -16.49 31.45 63.61
C ASP A 259 -15.48 31.11 62.50
N ILE A 260 -14.24 30.86 62.91
CA ILE A 260 -13.28 30.07 62.11
C ILE A 260 -12.87 28.88 62.96
N ALA A 261 -13.71 27.86 62.98
CA ALA A 261 -13.29 26.51 63.34
C ALA A 261 -13.02 25.75 62.02
N PRO A 262 -11.80 25.24 61.78
CA PRO A 262 -11.55 24.40 60.62
C PRO A 262 -12.29 23.08 60.80
N ARG A 263 -13.26 22.78 59.93
CA ARG A 263 -13.83 21.44 59.78
C ARG A 263 -12.69 20.47 59.45
N ARG A 264 -12.18 19.78 60.47
CA ARG A 264 -11.32 18.60 60.37
C ARG A 264 -12.12 17.50 59.65
N PHE A 265 -12.16 17.51 58.31
CA PHE A 265 -12.38 16.28 57.56
C PHE A 265 -11.18 15.38 57.81
N SER A 266 -11.45 14.23 58.42
CA SER A 266 -10.43 13.33 58.95
C SER A 266 -9.50 12.85 57.84
N ARG A 267 -8.18 13.07 57.97
CA ARG A 267 -7.15 12.33 57.21
C ARG A 267 -7.34 10.80 57.31
N ARG A 268 -8.06 10.31 58.33
CA ARG A 268 -8.40 8.88 58.52
C ARG A 268 -9.36 8.31 57.47
N SER A 269 -10.31 9.08 56.90
CA SER A 269 -11.29 8.53 55.94
C SER A 269 -10.74 8.37 54.52
N ILE A 270 -9.82 9.23 54.09
CA ILE A 270 -9.13 9.12 52.78
C ILE A 270 -8.04 8.03 52.81
N LEU A 271 -7.37 7.85 53.97
CA LEU A 271 -6.44 6.74 54.18
C LEU A 271 -7.17 5.39 54.28
N ALA A 272 -8.32 5.34 54.97
CA ALA A 272 -9.14 4.13 55.07
C ALA A 272 -9.72 3.69 53.72
N SER A 273 -10.19 4.62 52.86
CA SER A 273 -10.73 4.26 51.54
C SER A 273 -9.65 3.75 50.57
N ARG A 274 -8.44 4.35 50.58
CA ARG A 274 -7.28 3.84 49.84
C ARG A 274 -6.82 2.48 50.37
N GLN A 275 -6.79 2.28 51.69
CA GLN A 275 -6.42 0.98 52.28
C GLN A 275 -7.44 -0.12 51.99
N LEU A 276 -8.75 0.18 52.02
CA LEU A 276 -9.83 -0.75 51.65
C LEU A 276 -9.76 -1.15 50.16
N THR A 277 -9.43 -0.21 49.27
CA THR A 277 -9.30 -0.49 47.84
C THR A 277 -8.04 -1.32 47.54
N LEU A 278 -6.92 -1.02 48.21
CA LEU A 278 -5.70 -1.81 48.11
C LEU A 278 -5.88 -3.22 48.67
N LEU A 279 -6.50 -3.35 49.84
CA LEU A 279 -6.82 -4.65 50.45
C LEU A 279 -7.72 -5.48 49.53
N GLY A 280 -8.74 -4.88 48.92
CA GLY A 280 -9.60 -5.55 47.94
C GLY A 280 -8.83 -6.05 46.70
N ILE A 281 -7.85 -5.29 46.21
CA ILE A 281 -6.99 -5.70 45.08
C ILE A 281 -6.07 -6.84 45.48
N TYR A 282 -5.45 -6.79 46.67
CA TYR A 282 -4.57 -7.87 47.15
C TYR A 282 -5.35 -9.15 47.43
N VAL A 283 -6.53 -9.07 48.04
CA VAL A 283 -7.43 -10.20 48.25
C VAL A 283 -7.90 -10.77 46.90
N GLY A 284 -8.20 -9.90 45.92
CA GLY A 284 -8.57 -10.33 44.58
C GLY A 284 -7.42 -11.04 43.83
N LEU A 285 -6.20 -10.51 43.92
CA LEU A 285 -5.00 -11.13 43.32
C LEU A 285 -4.63 -12.45 44.00
N ALA A 286 -4.68 -12.51 45.33
CA ALA A 286 -4.47 -13.73 46.08
C ALA A 286 -5.54 -14.78 45.77
N GLY A 287 -6.80 -14.36 45.66
CA GLY A 287 -7.90 -15.22 45.23
C GLY A 287 -7.70 -15.74 43.81
N LEU A 288 -7.30 -14.89 42.86
CA LEU A 288 -6.99 -15.31 41.49
C LEU A 288 -5.83 -16.31 41.45
N ALA A 289 -4.73 -16.02 42.15
CA ALA A 289 -3.57 -16.92 42.22
C ALA A 289 -3.93 -18.27 42.84
N LEU A 290 -4.75 -18.28 43.90
CA LEU A 290 -5.26 -19.50 44.52
C LEU A 290 -6.15 -20.29 43.56
N VAL A 291 -7.06 -19.63 42.85
CA VAL A 291 -7.92 -20.29 41.85
C VAL A 291 -7.09 -20.91 40.72
N VAL A 292 -6.08 -20.19 40.21
CA VAL A 292 -5.17 -20.71 39.18
C VAL A 292 -4.36 -21.89 39.73
N ALA A 293 -3.83 -21.80 40.95
CA ALA A 293 -3.06 -22.86 41.58
C ALA A 293 -3.90 -24.14 41.77
N LEU A 294 -5.11 -24.01 42.33
CA LEU A 294 -6.04 -25.13 42.52
C LEU A 294 -6.48 -25.73 41.17
N SER A 295 -6.70 -24.90 40.15
CA SER A 295 -7.09 -25.37 38.82
C SER A 295 -5.97 -26.15 38.14
N LEU A 296 -4.70 -25.78 38.36
CA LEU A 296 -3.52 -26.44 37.77
C LEU A 296 -3.02 -27.66 38.56
N GLU A 297 -3.52 -27.89 39.76
CA GLU A 297 -3.10 -29.02 40.61
C GLU A 297 -3.36 -30.42 40.00
N PRO A 298 -4.35 -30.70 39.11
CA PRO A 298 -4.46 -32.03 38.48
C PRO A 298 -3.35 -32.23 37.44
N LEU A 299 -2.95 -31.15 36.76
CA LEU A 299 -1.84 -31.15 35.83
C LEU A 299 -0.51 -31.35 36.57
N ARG A 300 -0.36 -30.72 37.74
CA ARG A 300 0.79 -30.96 38.64
C ARG A 300 0.86 -32.42 39.04
N ALA A 301 -0.25 -33.01 39.49
CA ALA A 301 -0.32 -34.42 39.86
C ALA A 301 0.09 -35.33 38.68
N MET A 302 -0.42 -35.07 37.47
CA MET A 302 -0.07 -35.80 36.25
C MET A 302 1.43 -35.75 35.89
N ILE A 303 2.08 -34.59 36.11
CA ILE A 303 3.51 -34.40 35.80
C ILE A 303 4.41 -34.96 36.91
N THR A 304 3.93 -34.97 38.16
CA THR A 304 4.71 -35.32 39.36
C THR A 304 4.54 -36.78 39.80
N THR A 305 3.65 -37.55 39.16
CA THR A 305 3.51 -39.00 39.38
C THR A 305 4.73 -39.75 38.88
N GLY A 306 5.73 -39.88 39.75
CA GLY A 306 6.91 -40.72 39.53
C GLY A 306 8.12 -40.30 40.36
N HIS A 307 8.56 -41.22 41.23
CA HIS A 307 9.88 -41.33 41.89
C HIS A 307 10.12 -40.56 43.20
N GLY A 308 10.77 -41.27 44.13
CA GLY A 308 11.23 -40.79 45.44
C GLY A 308 12.27 -39.67 45.33
N GLN A 309 11.79 -38.44 45.26
CA GLN A 309 12.64 -37.25 45.21
C GLN A 309 13.11 -36.82 46.60
N SER A 310 14.39 -36.45 46.70
CA SER A 310 14.98 -35.83 47.89
C SER A 310 14.19 -34.57 48.30
N ARG A 311 14.27 -34.19 49.58
CA ARG A 311 13.57 -33.00 50.11
C ARG A 311 13.93 -31.74 49.29
N THR A 312 15.18 -31.60 48.85
CA THR A 312 15.65 -30.45 48.08
C THR A 312 15.06 -30.39 46.67
N ALA A 313 14.94 -31.53 45.97
CA ALA A 313 14.32 -31.59 44.64
C ALA A 313 12.83 -31.21 44.69
N ARG A 314 12.10 -31.67 45.71
CA ARG A 314 10.70 -31.26 45.95
C ARG A 314 10.58 -29.76 46.21
N TRP A 315 11.42 -29.20 47.08
CA TRP A 315 11.44 -27.75 47.33
C TRP A 315 11.73 -26.94 46.06
N LEU A 316 12.68 -27.38 45.23
CA LEU A 316 12.97 -26.72 43.95
C LEU A 316 11.78 -26.82 42.98
N ALA A 317 11.16 -27.99 42.88
CA ALA A 317 9.96 -28.18 42.04
C ALA A 317 8.79 -27.30 42.50
N ASP A 318 8.56 -27.19 43.81
CA ASP A 318 7.52 -26.34 44.39
C ASP A 318 7.78 -24.85 44.11
N LEU A 319 9.04 -24.40 44.24
CA LEU A 319 9.43 -23.02 43.90
C LEU A 319 9.26 -22.72 42.41
N LEU A 320 9.65 -23.65 41.53
CA LEU A 320 9.44 -23.51 40.09
C LEU A 320 7.94 -23.48 39.75
N TRP A 321 7.11 -24.28 40.42
CA TRP A 321 5.67 -24.31 40.24
C TRP A 321 4.99 -23.01 40.69
N ILE A 322 5.37 -22.48 41.86
CA ILE A 322 4.90 -21.18 42.35
C ILE A 322 5.32 -20.07 41.38
N GLY A 323 6.56 -20.11 40.89
CA GLY A 323 7.05 -19.18 39.87
C GLY A 323 6.24 -19.24 38.56
N ALA A 324 5.87 -20.44 38.10
CA ALA A 324 5.04 -20.64 36.92
C ALA A 324 3.63 -20.08 37.11
N ILE A 325 2.99 -20.31 38.27
CA ILE A 325 1.68 -19.73 38.60
C ILE A 325 1.75 -18.21 38.60
N ALA A 326 2.77 -17.62 39.23
CA ALA A 326 2.97 -16.18 39.25
C ALA A 326 3.13 -15.60 37.84
N LEU A 327 3.86 -16.27 36.95
CA LEU A 327 4.02 -15.88 35.55
C LEU A 327 2.70 -15.94 34.77
N VAL A 328 1.92 -17.01 34.94
CA VAL A 328 0.60 -17.16 34.31
C VAL A 328 -0.35 -16.05 34.75
N VAL A 329 -0.41 -15.78 36.05
CA VAL A 329 -1.23 -14.69 36.59
C VAL A 329 -0.77 -13.35 36.03
N ALA A 330 0.54 -13.07 36.02
CA ALA A 330 1.08 -11.84 35.44
C ALA A 330 0.74 -11.69 33.95
N ALA A 331 0.82 -12.77 33.17
CA ALA A 331 0.47 -12.78 31.75
C ALA A 331 -1.02 -12.52 31.52
N MET A 332 -1.92 -13.10 32.31
CA MET A 332 -3.36 -12.85 32.23
C MET A 332 -3.74 -11.41 32.61
N LEU A 333 -3.00 -10.80 33.54
CA LEU A 333 -3.25 -9.43 33.98
C LEU A 333 -2.66 -8.38 33.03
N ALA A 334 -1.61 -8.73 32.27
CA ALA A 334 -0.91 -7.81 31.37
C ALA A 334 -1.82 -7.02 30.39
N PRO A 335 -2.80 -7.63 29.69
CA PRO A 335 -3.68 -6.89 28.78
C PRO A 335 -4.76 -6.05 29.49
N LEU A 336 -5.04 -6.26 30.77
CA LEU A 336 -6.18 -5.64 31.45
C LEU A 336 -6.08 -4.12 31.54
N GLU A 337 -4.89 -3.55 31.63
CA GLU A 337 -4.69 -2.08 31.62
C GLU A 337 -5.21 -1.46 30.31
N ALA A 338 -4.87 -2.07 29.16
CA ALA A 338 -5.33 -1.58 27.87
C ALA A 338 -6.81 -1.86 27.63
N LEU A 339 -7.29 -3.04 28.05
CA LEU A 339 -8.70 -3.43 27.91
C LEU A 339 -9.63 -2.58 28.78
N GLY A 340 -9.23 -2.27 30.02
CA GLY A 340 -9.97 -1.40 30.92
C GLY A 340 -10.01 0.05 30.42
N TRP A 341 -8.91 0.52 29.81
CA TRP A 341 -8.85 1.84 29.17
C TRP A 341 -9.86 1.92 28.01
N TRP A 342 -9.85 0.93 27.13
CA TRP A 342 -10.81 0.86 26.01
C TRP A 342 -12.26 0.77 26.46
N ALA A 343 -12.53 -0.01 27.51
CA ALA A 343 -13.88 -0.17 28.05
C ALA A 343 -14.36 1.02 28.89
N GLY A 344 -13.53 2.07 29.06
CA GLY A 344 -13.87 3.26 29.83
C GLY A 344 -13.91 3.02 31.34
N TRP A 345 -13.34 1.92 31.84
CA TRP A 345 -13.42 1.55 33.27
C TRP A 345 -12.61 2.49 34.19
N TYR A 346 -11.66 3.23 33.64
CA TYR A 346 -10.87 4.23 34.37
C TYR A 346 -11.51 5.64 34.35
N GLY A 347 -12.68 5.79 33.71
CA GLY A 347 -13.44 7.04 33.60
C GLY A 347 -12.87 8.05 32.59
N ASP A 348 -13.72 8.95 32.09
CA ASP A 348 -13.33 10.08 31.19
C ASP A 348 -12.47 11.16 31.89
N GLY A 349 -12.04 10.88 33.12
CA GLY A 349 -11.36 11.78 34.06
C GLY A 349 -9.95 11.32 34.45
N VAL A 350 -9.30 10.46 33.66
CA VAL A 350 -7.85 10.31 33.70
C VAL A 350 -7.26 11.58 33.10
N ASP A 351 -7.18 12.61 33.95
CA ASP A 351 -6.72 13.98 33.73
C ASP A 351 -6.14 14.32 32.34
N THR A 352 -7.02 14.45 31.35
CA THR A 352 -6.75 15.08 30.05
C THR A 352 -7.12 16.56 30.06
N ARG A 353 -7.46 17.12 31.23
CA ARG A 353 -8.21 18.39 31.35
C ARG A 353 -7.48 19.53 32.03
N HIS A 354 -6.19 19.37 32.38
CA HIS A 354 -5.33 20.50 32.70
C HIS A 354 -4.31 20.75 31.59
N PRO A 355 -4.68 21.49 30.52
CA PRO A 355 -3.69 22.26 29.79
C PRO A 355 -3.19 23.33 30.76
N GLU A 356 -2.08 23.09 31.45
CA GLU A 356 -1.30 24.21 31.97
C GLU A 356 -0.95 25.08 30.76
N ARG A 357 -1.56 26.26 30.69
CA ARG A 357 -1.21 27.29 29.73
C ARG A 357 0.23 27.68 30.01
N LEU A 358 1.16 27.19 29.20
CA LEU A 358 2.41 27.89 28.97
C LEU A 358 2.09 29.05 28.02
N ASN A 359 1.85 30.20 28.63
CA ASN A 359 1.97 31.48 27.97
C ASN A 359 3.46 31.71 27.70
N ASP A 360 3.99 31.16 26.61
CA ASP A 360 5.15 31.74 25.95
C ASP A 360 4.93 31.66 24.43
N PRO A 361 4.99 32.78 23.71
CA PRO A 361 4.90 32.77 22.26
C PRO A 361 6.19 32.13 21.74
N VAL A 362 6.14 30.82 21.45
CA VAL A 362 7.20 30.16 20.70
C VAL A 362 7.26 30.83 19.33
N ALA A 363 8.43 31.37 19.02
CA ALA A 363 8.78 31.95 17.72
C ALA A 363 8.23 31.08 16.59
N THR A 364 7.71 31.72 15.54
CA THR A 364 7.16 31.10 14.33
C THR A 364 8.08 29.95 13.90
N PRO A 365 7.66 28.67 14.02
CA PRO A 365 8.55 27.57 13.71
C PRO A 365 8.86 27.61 12.22
N SER A 366 10.14 27.56 11.85
CA SER A 366 10.53 27.22 10.49
C SER A 366 9.77 25.96 10.06
N PRO A 367 9.27 25.89 8.81
CA PRO A 367 8.50 24.75 8.34
C PRO A 367 9.34 23.46 8.48
N ARG A 368 8.89 22.55 9.35
CA ARG A 368 9.57 21.27 9.58
C ARG A 368 9.30 20.35 8.40
N ARG A 369 10.34 19.68 7.89
CA ARG A 369 10.23 18.71 6.79
C ARG A 369 10.00 17.29 7.28
N ARG A 370 10.32 16.98 8.55
CA ARG A 370 10.18 15.64 9.14
C ARG A 370 10.07 15.68 10.66
N PHE A 371 9.30 14.74 11.21
CA PHE A 371 9.29 14.44 12.63
C PHE A 371 9.86 13.05 12.90
N ILE A 372 10.52 12.89 14.04
CA ILE A 372 11.09 11.62 14.51
C ILE A 372 10.55 11.33 15.90
N VAL A 373 10.12 10.10 16.14
CA VAL A 373 9.66 9.62 17.44
C VAL A 373 10.53 8.43 17.86
N TYR A 374 11.15 8.53 19.03
CA TYR A 374 11.92 7.42 19.61
C TYR A 374 11.10 6.61 20.62
N LEU A 375 11.14 5.28 20.49
CA LEU A 375 10.48 4.31 21.35
C LEU A 375 11.54 3.34 21.91
N ASP A 376 11.81 3.43 23.21
CA ASP A 376 12.87 2.68 23.89
C ASP A 376 12.53 1.19 24.07
N GLY A 377 13.53 0.40 24.50
CA GLY A 377 13.45 -1.02 24.77
C GLY A 377 12.91 -1.38 26.16
N ILE A 378 12.85 -2.69 26.42
CA ILE A 378 12.14 -3.28 27.58
C ILE A 378 12.67 -2.89 28.95
N ASN A 379 13.83 -2.23 29.03
CA ASN A 379 14.41 -1.79 30.30
C ASN A 379 13.85 -0.43 30.79
N GLN A 380 12.98 0.23 30.00
CA GLN A 380 12.41 1.52 30.37
C GLN A 380 11.28 1.37 31.40
N ALA A 381 11.41 2.05 32.55
CA ALA A 381 10.42 2.09 33.63
C ALA A 381 9.81 3.49 33.87
N THR A 382 10.52 4.54 33.48
CA THR A 382 10.14 5.96 33.61
C THR A 382 10.28 6.69 32.26
N ALA A 383 9.96 7.98 32.21
CA ALA A 383 10.17 8.80 31.01
C ALA A 383 11.67 9.08 30.73
N ASP A 384 12.53 8.92 31.75
CA ASP A 384 13.97 9.09 31.63
C ASP A 384 14.62 7.88 30.94
N TYR A 385 15.59 8.15 30.08
CA TYR A 385 16.31 7.13 29.32
C TYR A 385 17.52 6.59 30.09
N GLN A 386 17.91 5.35 29.77
CA GLN A 386 19.20 4.82 30.25
C GLN A 386 20.38 5.67 29.72
N PRO A 387 21.52 5.77 30.43
CA PRO A 387 22.62 6.64 30.04
C PRO A 387 23.16 6.42 28.62
N THR A 388 23.18 5.18 28.13
CA THR A 388 23.56 4.84 26.74
C THR A 388 22.55 5.34 25.72
N VAL A 389 21.26 5.16 25.99
CA VAL A 389 20.16 5.65 25.14
C VAL A 389 20.11 7.18 25.12
N ALA A 390 20.27 7.82 26.28
CA ALA A 390 20.32 9.28 26.39
C ALA A 390 21.45 9.86 25.52
N ARG A 391 22.67 9.32 25.62
CA ARG A 391 23.81 9.74 24.79
C ARG A 391 23.55 9.56 23.29
N TYR A 392 22.98 8.44 22.88
CA TYR A 392 22.55 8.24 21.49
C TYR A 392 21.58 9.33 21.01
N LEU A 393 20.55 9.62 21.81
CA LEU A 393 19.52 10.62 21.46
C LEU A 393 20.04 12.05 21.49
N ASP A 394 21.03 12.35 22.31
CA ASP A 394 21.66 13.66 22.38
C ASP A 394 22.56 13.86 21.17
N HIS A 395 23.45 12.90 20.87
CA HIS A 395 24.29 12.95 19.67
C HIS A 395 23.46 12.99 18.37
N LEU A 396 22.34 12.26 18.31
CA LEU A 396 21.43 12.32 17.17
C LEU A 396 20.78 13.70 17.06
N SER A 397 20.35 14.30 18.16
CA SER A 397 19.74 15.63 18.16
C SER A 397 20.71 16.71 17.71
N ASP A 398 21.99 16.59 18.08
CA ASP A 398 23.02 17.58 17.76
C ASP A 398 23.41 17.58 16.28
N GLN A 399 23.26 16.44 15.59
CA GLN A 399 23.62 16.27 14.19
C GLN A 399 22.43 16.41 13.22
N LEU A 400 21.20 16.50 13.73
CA LEU A 400 20.02 16.66 12.88
C LEU A 400 19.87 18.11 12.39
N PRO A 401 19.53 18.32 11.11
CA PRO A 401 19.17 19.63 10.56
C PRO A 401 18.02 20.31 11.33
N ALA A 402 18.03 21.64 11.35
CA ALA A 402 17.04 22.43 12.09
C ALA A 402 15.59 22.28 11.57
N ASP A 403 15.38 21.75 10.36
CA ASP A 403 14.06 21.45 9.80
C ASP A 403 13.54 20.05 10.17
N ILE A 404 14.27 19.27 10.97
CA ILE A 404 13.84 17.96 11.51
C ILE A 404 13.62 18.06 13.02
N ALA A 405 12.49 17.55 13.50
CA ALA A 405 12.13 17.58 14.92
C ALA A 405 12.17 16.18 15.56
N LEU A 406 12.95 16.02 16.64
CA LEU A 406 13.01 14.79 17.43
C LEU A 406 12.14 14.89 18.69
N VAL A 407 11.13 14.01 18.80
CA VAL A 407 10.23 13.90 19.95
C VAL A 407 10.75 12.84 20.93
N LYS A 408 11.10 13.28 22.14
CA LYS A 408 11.63 12.47 23.26
C LYS A 408 10.59 12.32 24.39
N GLY A 409 10.85 11.44 25.37
CA GLY A 409 10.12 11.33 26.64
C GLY A 409 8.81 10.52 26.61
N LEU A 410 8.64 9.66 25.61
CA LEU A 410 7.47 8.78 25.50
C LEU A 410 7.72 7.44 26.21
N ILE A 411 6.69 6.91 26.88
CA ILE A 411 6.73 5.59 27.52
C ILE A 411 5.94 4.59 26.66
N PRO A 412 6.58 3.82 25.75
CA PRO A 412 5.91 2.93 24.79
C PRO A 412 5.16 1.75 25.45
N TYR A 413 5.43 1.48 26.73
CA TYR A 413 4.87 0.37 27.51
C TYR A 413 3.69 0.76 28.43
N SER A 414 3.10 1.95 28.23
CA SER A 414 1.92 2.41 28.97
C SER A 414 0.93 3.16 28.08
N VAL A 415 -0.29 2.62 27.94
CA VAL A 415 -1.41 3.28 27.26
C VAL A 415 -1.86 4.57 27.98
N LEU A 416 -1.62 4.65 29.29
CA LEU A 416 -1.89 5.82 30.11
C LEU A 416 -0.73 6.82 30.14
N ASN A 417 0.41 6.52 29.51
CA ASN A 417 1.67 7.29 29.58
C ASN A 417 2.08 7.65 31.02
N ARG A 418 1.88 6.73 31.97
CA ARG A 418 2.21 6.91 33.39
C ARG A 418 3.30 5.95 33.81
N SER A 419 4.27 6.44 34.58
CA SER A 419 5.32 5.60 35.17
C SER A 419 4.72 4.52 36.09
N LEU A 420 5.50 3.46 36.32
CA LEU A 420 5.10 2.38 37.24
C LEU A 420 4.97 2.85 38.70
N THR A 421 5.59 3.98 39.04
CA THR A 421 5.77 4.49 40.40
C THR A 421 4.77 5.58 40.80
N GLN A 422 3.95 6.07 39.87
CA GLN A 422 3.00 7.17 40.07
C GLN A 422 1.55 6.77 39.76
N ASP A 423 0.62 7.11 40.66
CA ASP A 423 -0.85 7.02 40.49
C ASP A 423 -1.40 5.72 39.89
N ARG A 424 -0.90 4.58 40.38
CA ARG A 424 -1.38 3.22 40.09
C ARG A 424 -1.69 2.45 41.38
N PRO A 425 -2.63 1.49 41.38
CA PRO A 425 -2.95 0.70 42.56
C PRO A 425 -1.77 -0.11 43.14
N LEU A 426 -0.75 -0.42 42.35
CA LEU A 426 0.45 -1.15 42.78
C LEU A 426 1.73 -0.27 42.81
N ALA A 427 1.60 1.06 42.76
CA ALA A 427 2.77 1.96 42.69
C ALA A 427 3.74 1.83 43.89
N PHE A 428 3.25 1.46 45.08
CA PHE A 428 4.09 1.18 46.25
C PHE A 428 4.98 -0.06 46.06
N PHE A 429 4.44 -1.14 45.48
CA PHE A 429 5.18 -2.36 45.20
C PHE A 429 6.33 -2.11 44.21
N TRP A 430 6.07 -1.34 43.14
CA TRP A 430 7.08 -0.97 42.16
C TRP A 430 8.17 -0.06 42.74
N ARG A 431 7.82 0.91 43.59
CA ARG A 431 8.82 1.71 44.35
C ARG A 431 9.66 0.83 45.27
N GLY A 432 9.06 -0.18 45.89
CA GLY A 432 9.77 -1.17 46.70
C GLY A 432 10.75 -2.02 45.87
N ILE A 433 10.32 -2.50 44.69
CA ILE A 433 11.19 -3.21 43.73
C ILE A 433 12.33 -2.31 43.24
N GLU A 434 12.07 -1.05 42.95
CA GLU A 434 13.08 -0.10 42.50
C GLU A 434 14.13 0.19 43.58
N ALA A 435 13.69 0.45 44.82
CA ALA A 435 14.58 0.60 45.97
C ALA A 435 15.38 -0.68 46.27
N LEU A 436 14.76 -1.85 46.08
CA LEU A 436 15.43 -3.15 46.24
C LEU A 436 16.41 -3.44 45.10
N THR A 437 16.13 -2.97 43.88
CA THR A 437 17.04 -3.07 42.73
C THR A 437 18.31 -2.24 42.96
N GLN A 438 18.16 -1.05 43.53
CA GLN A 438 19.30 -0.22 43.94
C GLN A 438 20.16 -0.87 45.05
N ARG A 439 19.57 -1.77 45.87
CA ARG A 439 20.23 -2.41 47.03
C ARG A 439 20.78 -3.82 46.78
N LEU A 440 20.05 -4.65 46.03
CA LEU A 440 20.36 -6.07 45.77
C LEU A 440 20.88 -6.34 44.34
N GLY A 441 20.99 -5.29 43.52
CA GLY A 441 21.57 -5.36 42.19
C GLY A 441 20.57 -5.71 41.07
N PRO A 442 21.09 -5.88 39.83
CA PRO A 442 20.30 -5.87 38.60
C PRO A 442 19.31 -7.03 38.45
N TRP A 443 19.46 -8.11 39.22
CA TRP A 443 18.58 -9.29 39.20
C TRP A 443 17.14 -8.96 39.60
N VAL A 444 16.93 -7.97 40.46
CA VAL A 444 15.59 -7.51 40.87
C VAL A 444 14.91 -6.70 39.76
N GLY A 445 15.68 -6.00 38.93
CA GLY A 445 15.20 -5.29 37.74
C GLY A 445 14.65 -6.22 36.65
N MET A 446 14.99 -7.51 36.68
CA MET A 446 14.49 -8.52 35.74
C MET A 446 12.95 -8.68 35.80
N ILE A 447 12.32 -8.35 36.93
CA ILE A 447 10.86 -8.37 37.10
C ILE A 447 10.19 -7.30 36.22
N ILE A 448 10.80 -6.11 36.09
CA ILE A 448 10.30 -5.03 35.22
C ILE A 448 10.43 -5.45 33.76
N ASN A 449 11.58 -6.04 33.39
CA ASN A 449 11.83 -6.55 32.05
C ASN A 449 10.81 -7.64 31.66
N LEU A 450 10.50 -8.56 32.58
CA LEU A 450 9.49 -9.60 32.37
C LEU A 450 8.11 -9.00 32.10
N ARG A 451 7.69 -7.98 32.86
CA ARG A 451 6.45 -7.25 32.61
C ARG A 451 6.45 -6.59 31.23
N ASN A 452 7.54 -5.93 30.84
CA ASN A 452 7.63 -5.27 29.54
C ASN A 452 7.65 -6.27 28.37
N ILE A 453 8.26 -7.45 28.53
CA ILE A 453 8.16 -8.56 27.58
C ILE A 453 6.70 -9.00 27.39
N LEU A 454 5.93 -9.13 28.48
CA LEU A 454 4.50 -9.45 28.39
C LEU A 454 3.72 -8.37 27.64
N ILE A 455 4.07 -7.09 27.80
CA ILE A 455 3.46 -5.98 27.04
C ILE A 455 3.83 -6.04 25.55
N VAL A 456 5.07 -6.38 25.20
CA VAL A 456 5.46 -6.64 23.82
C VAL A 456 4.61 -7.78 23.23
N ALA A 457 4.37 -8.85 24.01
CA ALA A 457 3.47 -9.94 23.61
C ALA A 457 2.01 -9.46 23.45
N VAL A 458 1.52 -8.55 24.29
CA VAL A 458 0.20 -7.91 24.15
C VAL A 458 0.12 -7.13 22.82
N SER A 459 1.13 -6.32 22.51
CA SER A 459 1.21 -5.56 21.24
C SER A 459 1.23 -6.47 20.01
N ALA A 460 1.89 -7.63 20.10
CA ALA A 460 2.00 -8.61 19.02
C ALA A 460 0.78 -9.54 18.87
N ASP A 461 -0.07 -9.66 19.89
CA ASP A 461 -1.28 -10.49 19.88
C ASP A 461 -2.36 -9.86 18.98
N GLN A 462 -2.99 -10.67 18.13
CA GLN A 462 -4.03 -10.20 17.19
C GLN A 462 -5.34 -9.77 17.88
N ARG A 463 -5.55 -10.21 19.13
CA ARG A 463 -6.73 -9.91 19.95
C ARG A 463 -6.51 -8.62 20.72
N PHE A 464 -5.41 -8.54 21.48
CA PHE A 464 -5.13 -7.42 22.38
C PHE A 464 -4.37 -6.26 21.72
N GLY A 465 -3.51 -6.58 20.75
CA GLY A 465 -2.62 -5.62 20.09
C GLY A 465 -3.33 -4.43 19.46
N PRO A 466 -4.43 -4.60 18.69
CA PRO A 466 -5.13 -3.46 18.10
C PRO A 466 -5.55 -2.40 19.13
N ILE A 467 -6.07 -2.82 20.29
CA ILE A 467 -6.50 -1.90 21.36
C ILE A 467 -5.30 -1.25 22.03
N TYR A 468 -4.29 -2.06 22.39
CA TYR A 468 -3.08 -1.57 23.04
C TYR A 468 -2.33 -0.57 22.16
N ASN A 469 -2.08 -0.94 20.91
CA ASN A 469 -1.33 -0.14 19.96
C ASN A 469 -2.07 1.16 19.60
N GLN A 470 -3.40 1.13 19.49
CA GLN A 470 -4.19 2.33 19.29
C GLN A 470 -4.04 3.32 20.46
N GLY A 471 -4.09 2.81 21.70
CA GLY A 471 -3.89 3.63 22.89
C GLY A 471 -2.50 4.29 22.95
N VAL A 472 -1.44 3.55 22.58
CA VAL A 472 -0.09 4.12 22.46
C VAL A 472 -0.01 5.13 21.31
N ALA A 473 -0.61 4.82 20.15
CA ALA A 473 -0.65 5.72 18.99
C ALA A 473 -1.31 7.07 19.35
N GLN A 474 -2.38 7.05 20.14
CA GLN A 474 -3.02 8.28 20.63
C GLN A 474 -2.06 9.17 21.42
N ARG A 475 -1.22 8.60 22.28
CA ARG A 475 -0.23 9.38 23.06
C ARG A 475 0.90 9.91 22.20
N VAL A 476 1.35 9.14 21.22
CA VAL A 476 2.34 9.60 20.24
C VAL A 476 1.76 10.77 19.43
N TYR A 477 0.53 10.65 18.94
CA TYR A 477 -0.17 11.71 18.22
C TYR A 477 -0.30 13.00 19.06
N GLU A 478 -0.80 12.89 20.30
CA GLU A 478 -0.92 14.03 21.22
C GLU A 478 0.45 14.69 21.49
N SER A 479 1.53 13.92 21.56
CA SER A 479 2.89 14.45 21.70
C SER A 479 3.37 15.17 20.44
N LEU A 480 3.10 14.62 19.25
CA LEU A 480 3.44 15.24 17.96
C LEU A 480 2.74 16.60 17.80
N ILE A 481 1.43 16.67 18.07
CA ILE A 481 0.68 17.92 17.98
C ILE A 481 1.22 18.97 18.98
N ARG A 482 1.57 18.57 20.21
CA ARG A 482 2.20 19.47 21.21
C ARG A 482 3.55 20.02 20.75
N GLN A 483 4.29 19.25 19.95
CA GLN A 483 5.59 19.65 19.40
C GLN A 483 5.48 20.39 18.06
N GLY A 484 4.27 20.82 17.66
CA GLY A 484 4.05 21.64 16.48
C GLY A 484 3.79 20.87 15.18
N TYR A 485 3.48 19.56 15.25
CA TYR A 485 3.03 18.83 14.07
C TYR A 485 1.67 19.40 13.58
N PRO A 486 1.50 19.69 12.27
CA PRO A 486 0.31 20.36 11.78
C PRO A 486 -0.94 19.46 11.86
N PRO A 487 -2.09 19.97 12.33
CA PRO A 487 -3.34 19.20 12.38
C PRO A 487 -3.83 18.70 11.01
N THR A 488 -3.41 19.38 9.93
CA THR A 488 -3.74 19.01 8.54
C THR A 488 -2.98 17.77 8.06
N GLY A 489 -1.96 17.31 8.78
CA GLY A 489 -1.22 16.12 8.39
C GLY A 489 -0.12 16.36 7.34
N GLY A 490 0.37 15.26 6.77
CA GLY A 490 1.20 15.25 5.55
C GLY A 490 2.72 15.36 5.73
N ILE A 491 3.23 15.73 6.92
CA ILE A 491 4.69 15.78 7.16
C ILE A 491 5.22 14.38 7.47
N PRO A 492 6.25 13.87 6.78
CA PRO A 492 6.85 12.57 7.04
C PRO A 492 7.20 12.33 8.52
N LEU A 493 6.90 11.12 9.00
CA LEU A 493 7.21 10.67 10.36
C LEU A 493 8.14 9.45 10.34
N THR A 494 9.22 9.49 11.11
CA THR A 494 10.09 8.33 11.32
C THR A 494 9.96 7.82 12.75
N LEU A 495 9.62 6.54 12.91
CA LEU A 495 9.59 5.86 14.21
C LEU A 495 10.90 5.10 14.43
N ILE A 496 11.67 5.46 15.45
CA ILE A 496 12.87 4.72 15.85
C ILE A 496 12.51 3.83 17.03
N GLY A 497 12.65 2.51 16.89
CA GLY A 497 12.33 1.55 17.94
C GLY A 497 13.55 0.70 18.34
N TYR A 498 13.92 0.71 19.62
CA TYR A 498 14.97 -0.15 20.16
C TYR A 498 14.41 -1.42 20.79
N SER A 499 14.94 -2.60 20.44
CA SER A 499 14.54 -3.89 21.03
C SER A 499 13.01 -4.12 20.98
N GLY A 500 12.32 -4.28 22.11
CA GLY A 500 10.85 -4.38 22.17
C GLY A 500 10.11 -3.16 21.61
N GLY A 501 10.72 -1.96 21.63
CA GLY A 501 10.21 -0.73 21.05
C GLY A 501 9.99 -0.83 19.54
N GLY A 502 10.76 -1.68 18.84
CA GLY A 502 10.54 -1.99 17.43
C GLY A 502 9.18 -2.64 17.15
N GLN A 503 8.72 -3.54 18.02
CA GLN A 503 7.37 -4.12 17.91
C GLN A 503 6.29 -3.07 18.17
N ILE A 504 6.50 -2.18 19.14
CA ILE A 504 5.55 -1.11 19.44
C ILE A 504 5.46 -0.14 18.25
N ALA A 505 6.59 0.30 17.69
CA ALA A 505 6.65 1.14 16.49
C ALA A 505 5.81 0.55 15.35
N MET A 506 6.04 -0.73 15.03
CA MET A 506 5.31 -1.44 14.00
C MET A 506 3.83 -1.67 14.34
N GLY A 507 3.49 -1.74 15.63
CA GLY A 507 2.13 -1.89 16.13
C GLY A 507 1.30 -0.62 15.99
N ILE A 508 1.88 0.55 16.30
CA ILE A 508 1.19 1.84 16.29
C ILE A 508 1.12 2.49 14.90
N LEU A 509 2.04 2.12 14.00
CA LEU A 509 2.17 2.70 12.66
C LEU A 509 0.85 2.80 11.88
N PRO A 510 0.00 1.75 11.80
CA PRO A 510 -1.29 1.82 11.09
C PRO A 510 -2.19 2.96 11.55
N PHE A 511 -2.26 3.18 12.87
CA PHE A 511 -3.14 4.16 13.48
C PHE A 511 -2.60 5.58 13.28
N LEU A 512 -1.28 5.77 13.42
CA LEU A 512 -0.62 7.04 13.15
C LEU A 512 -0.72 7.42 11.67
N LYS A 513 -0.51 6.46 10.76
CA LYS A 513 -0.60 6.72 9.32
C LYS A 513 -1.99 7.18 8.92
N GLN A 514 -3.03 6.49 9.43
CA GLN A 514 -4.41 6.87 9.20
C GLN A 514 -4.75 8.26 9.78
N ALA A 515 -4.21 8.61 10.95
CA ALA A 515 -4.52 9.86 11.62
C ALA A 515 -3.76 11.07 11.06
N LEU A 516 -2.51 10.87 10.64
CA LEU A 516 -1.62 11.93 10.19
C LEU A 516 -1.66 12.12 8.67
N GLY A 517 -2.21 11.16 7.92
CA GLY A 517 -2.21 11.19 6.45
C GLY A 517 -0.81 11.38 5.88
N ALA A 518 0.21 10.81 6.53
CA ALA A 518 1.62 11.08 6.25
C ALA A 518 2.41 9.78 6.00
N PRO A 519 3.49 9.84 5.20
CA PRO A 519 4.40 8.71 5.04
C PRO A 519 5.09 8.40 6.38
N ILE A 520 5.10 7.13 6.77
CA ILE A 520 5.73 6.66 8.01
C ILE A 520 6.82 5.62 7.70
N GLU A 521 8.04 5.92 8.14
CA GLU A 521 9.18 5.02 8.11
C GLU A 521 9.47 4.47 9.52
N VAL A 522 10.11 3.31 9.59
CA VAL A 522 10.54 2.71 10.85
C VAL A 522 12.02 2.34 10.80
N ILE A 523 12.79 2.82 11.77
CA ILE A 523 14.16 2.38 12.04
C ILE A 523 14.11 1.48 13.27
N SER A 524 14.34 0.19 13.08
CA SER A 524 14.36 -0.82 14.12
C SER A 524 15.79 -1.16 14.51
N LEU A 525 16.20 -0.73 15.70
CA LEU A 525 17.51 -1.02 16.29
C LEU A 525 17.40 -2.32 17.10
N ALA A 526 17.96 -3.42 16.59
CA ALA A 526 17.89 -4.74 17.23
C ALA A 526 16.44 -5.18 17.60
N GLY A 527 15.42 -4.71 16.86
CA GLY A 527 14.04 -4.84 17.28
C GLY A 527 13.45 -6.25 17.16
N VAL A 528 12.68 -6.69 18.15
CA VAL A 528 12.01 -8.01 18.15
C VAL A 528 10.59 -7.87 17.61
N ILE A 529 10.42 -7.92 16.28
CA ILE A 529 9.16 -7.61 15.60
C ILE A 529 8.37 -8.90 15.29
N SER A 530 7.04 -8.84 15.44
CA SER A 530 6.11 -9.93 15.10
C SER A 530 5.74 -9.95 13.62
N GLY A 531 5.47 -11.15 13.09
CA GLY A 531 4.92 -11.29 11.73
C GLY A 531 3.45 -10.88 11.59
N ASN A 532 2.78 -10.52 12.69
CA ASN A 532 1.40 -10.02 12.70
C ASN A 532 1.32 -8.52 12.46
N SER A 533 2.42 -7.80 12.69
CA SER A 533 2.49 -6.36 12.48
C SER A 533 2.25 -6.03 11.01
N ARG A 534 1.52 -4.95 10.74
CA ARG A 534 1.10 -4.59 9.38
C ARG A 534 2.24 -3.92 8.60
N ALA A 535 3.35 -4.62 8.45
CA ALA A 535 4.58 -4.09 7.86
C ALA A 535 4.42 -3.54 6.42
N LEU A 536 3.37 -3.96 5.70
CA LEU A 536 3.04 -3.41 4.39
C LEU A 536 2.60 -1.94 4.42
N GLU A 537 2.11 -1.46 5.57
CA GLU A 537 1.66 -0.08 5.72
C GLU A 537 2.83 0.89 5.98
N ALA A 538 4.01 0.39 6.38
CA ALA A 538 5.21 1.22 6.44
C ALA A 538 5.65 1.62 5.02
N GLU A 539 6.21 2.82 4.87
CA GLU A 539 6.93 3.18 3.63
C GLU A 539 8.18 2.33 3.53
N GLN A 540 9.00 2.35 4.60
CA GLN A 540 10.16 1.49 4.74
C GLN A 540 10.39 1.09 6.20
N LEU A 541 10.81 -0.16 6.41
CA LEU A 541 11.36 -0.67 7.67
C LEU A 541 12.86 -0.94 7.49
N TYR A 542 13.70 -0.09 8.06
CA TYR A 542 15.14 -0.33 8.19
C TYR A 542 15.40 -1.11 9.48
N HIS A 543 15.84 -2.34 9.37
CA HIS A 543 16.07 -3.22 10.50
C HIS A 543 17.57 -3.46 10.68
N LEU A 544 18.16 -2.73 11.63
CA LEU A 544 19.59 -2.76 11.95
C LEU A 544 19.84 -3.85 12.99
N VAL A 545 20.59 -4.89 12.62
CA VAL A 545 20.81 -6.07 13.46
C VAL A 545 22.26 -6.52 13.40
N GLY A 546 22.82 -6.84 14.58
CA GLY A 546 24.14 -7.44 14.69
C GLY A 546 24.12 -8.95 14.46
N THR A 547 25.17 -9.48 13.83
CA THR A 547 25.30 -10.92 13.56
C THR A 547 25.42 -11.76 14.84
N GLN A 548 25.81 -11.17 15.97
CA GLN A 548 25.86 -11.86 17.28
C GLN A 548 24.63 -11.60 18.16
N ASP A 549 23.61 -10.91 17.67
CA ASP A 549 22.36 -10.69 18.40
C ASP A 549 21.54 -11.98 18.52
N ARG A 550 21.53 -12.58 19.72
CA ARG A 550 20.74 -13.78 20.02
C ARG A 550 19.28 -13.48 20.32
N VAL A 551 18.95 -12.26 20.72
CA VAL A 551 17.59 -11.89 21.15
C VAL A 551 16.72 -11.60 19.92
N GLU A 552 17.23 -10.86 18.94
CA GLU A 552 16.50 -10.64 17.66
C GLU A 552 16.23 -11.99 16.97
N ARG A 553 17.21 -12.91 16.96
CA ARG A 553 17.07 -14.25 16.36
C ARG A 553 15.93 -15.08 16.97
N LEU A 554 15.52 -14.82 18.21
CA LEU A 554 14.34 -15.46 18.80
C LEU A 554 13.04 -14.97 18.14
N GLY A 555 13.00 -13.75 17.59
CA GLY A 555 11.83 -13.20 16.91
C GLY A 555 11.34 -14.07 15.75
N PRO A 556 12.16 -14.34 14.71
CA PRO A 556 11.79 -15.25 13.63
C PRO A 556 11.33 -16.63 14.11
N ILE A 557 11.88 -17.15 15.21
CA ILE A 557 11.52 -18.47 15.76
C ILE A 557 10.15 -18.41 16.46
N MET A 558 9.98 -17.44 17.37
CA MET A 558 8.78 -17.33 18.21
C MET A 558 7.54 -16.91 17.41
N PHE A 559 7.70 -16.24 16.26
CA PHE A 559 6.60 -15.74 15.43
C PHE A 559 6.40 -16.58 14.15
N PRO A 560 5.46 -17.55 14.11
CA PRO A 560 5.24 -18.41 12.94
C PRO A 560 4.91 -17.64 11.65
N ARG A 561 4.34 -16.43 11.77
CA ARG A 561 4.08 -15.55 10.62
C ARG A 561 5.34 -14.92 10.01
N ARG A 562 6.51 -15.02 10.66
CA ARG A 562 7.80 -14.67 10.06
C ARG A 562 8.44 -15.86 9.33
N TRP A 563 7.91 -17.08 9.48
CA TRP A 563 8.47 -18.27 8.85
C TRP A 563 8.18 -18.27 7.34
N ALA A 564 9.09 -18.85 6.57
CA ALA A 564 8.96 -18.96 5.11
C ALA A 564 7.68 -19.71 4.68
N ILE A 565 7.19 -20.66 5.49
CA ILE A 565 5.97 -21.43 5.23
C ILE A 565 4.68 -20.59 5.32
N ALA A 566 4.75 -19.36 5.79
CA ALA A 566 3.63 -18.42 5.85
C ALA A 566 3.78 -17.30 4.80
N PRO A 567 3.82 -17.59 3.49
CA PRO A 567 4.18 -16.61 2.46
C PRO A 567 3.20 -15.45 2.32
N LEU A 568 1.96 -15.62 2.82
CA LEU A 568 0.90 -14.61 2.79
C LEU A 568 0.87 -13.70 4.03
N SER A 569 1.82 -13.84 4.96
CA SER A 569 1.90 -12.95 6.12
C SER A 569 2.28 -11.52 5.72
N TYR A 570 1.89 -10.53 6.53
CA TYR A 570 2.26 -9.13 6.29
C TYR A 570 3.77 -8.95 6.21
N TRP A 571 4.52 -9.63 7.07
CA TRP A 571 5.99 -9.60 7.09
C TRP A 571 6.60 -10.14 5.81
N ASN A 572 6.25 -11.36 5.40
CA ASN A 572 6.85 -11.99 4.22
C ASN A 572 6.48 -11.26 2.93
N ARG A 573 5.27 -10.69 2.87
CA ARG A 573 4.84 -9.84 1.75
C ARG A 573 5.60 -8.51 1.71
N ALA A 574 5.77 -7.85 2.86
CA ALA A 574 6.55 -6.61 2.93
C ALA A 574 8.03 -6.84 2.56
N LYS A 575 8.61 -7.96 3.03
CA LYS A 575 9.97 -8.37 2.67
C LYS A 575 10.13 -8.57 1.16
N ARG A 576 9.19 -9.28 0.50
CA ARG A 576 9.23 -9.46 -0.97
C ARG A 576 9.15 -8.12 -1.70
N LYS A 577 8.21 -7.25 -1.31
CA LYS A 577 8.01 -5.90 -1.88
C LYS A 577 9.14 -4.89 -1.64
N GLY A 578 10.27 -5.27 -1.05
CA GLY A 578 11.38 -4.34 -0.77
C GLY A 578 11.12 -3.39 0.41
N LYS A 579 9.96 -3.48 1.08
CA LYS A 579 9.56 -2.60 2.18
C LYS A 579 10.34 -2.82 3.50
N ILE A 580 11.23 -3.82 3.52
CA ILE A 580 12.06 -4.16 4.67
C ILE A 580 13.51 -4.25 4.22
N SER A 581 14.35 -3.31 4.65
CA SER A 581 15.80 -3.35 4.48
C SER A 581 16.44 -3.96 5.72
N LEU A 582 17.13 -5.09 5.56
CA LEU A 582 17.90 -5.70 6.64
C LEU A 582 19.34 -5.16 6.57
N VAL A 583 19.74 -4.37 7.56
CA VAL A 583 21.06 -3.72 7.63
C VAL A 583 21.90 -4.44 8.67
N SER A 584 23.04 -5.01 8.25
CA SER A 584 23.94 -5.72 9.16
C SER A 584 24.84 -4.74 9.91
N LEU A 585 24.91 -4.85 11.24
CA LEU A 585 25.85 -4.12 12.08
C LEU A 585 27.20 -4.84 12.28
N GLY A 586 27.41 -5.99 11.63
CA GLY A 586 28.62 -6.80 11.84
C GLY A 586 28.58 -7.58 13.16
N PRO A 587 29.70 -7.77 13.90
CA PRO A 587 29.77 -8.65 15.08
C PRO A 587 29.19 -8.03 16.38
N VAL A 588 28.05 -7.34 16.28
CA VAL A 588 27.41 -6.62 17.39
C VAL A 588 26.37 -7.51 18.10
N ARG A 589 26.22 -7.35 19.42
CA ARG A 589 25.23 -8.05 20.29
C ARG A 589 23.99 -7.19 20.54
N HIS A 590 22.99 -7.73 21.25
CA HIS A 590 21.71 -7.05 21.48
C HIS A 590 21.78 -5.83 22.42
N GLN A 591 22.44 -6.01 23.56
CA GLN A 591 22.52 -5.04 24.64
C GLN A 591 23.92 -5.07 25.27
N VAL A 592 24.21 -4.04 26.07
CA VAL A 592 25.49 -3.88 26.78
C VAL A 592 25.76 -5.10 27.69
N PRO A 593 26.99 -5.64 27.75
CA PRO A 593 28.18 -5.26 26.97
C PRO A 593 28.20 -5.83 25.54
N GLY A 594 28.72 -5.04 24.59
CA GLY A 594 28.81 -5.33 23.16
C GLY A 594 27.54 -5.01 22.36
N GLY A 595 26.61 -4.24 22.93
CA GLY A 595 25.30 -3.92 22.36
C GLY A 595 25.32 -2.92 21.20
N VAL A 596 24.18 -2.73 20.53
CA VAL A 596 24.04 -1.76 19.42
C VAL A 596 24.20 -0.29 19.84
N LEU A 597 23.92 0.05 21.09
CA LEU A 597 24.11 1.40 21.66
C LEU A 597 25.31 1.48 22.62
N ASP A 598 26.24 0.53 22.51
CA ASP A 598 27.42 0.46 23.39
C ASP A 598 28.53 1.38 22.88
N ASP A 599 28.92 2.34 23.71
CA ASP A 599 30.00 3.29 23.42
C ASP A 599 31.38 2.78 23.83
N GLN A 600 31.45 1.67 24.56
CA GLN A 600 32.69 1.07 25.07
C GLN A 600 33.12 -0.18 24.27
N ALA A 601 32.29 -0.63 23.32
CA ALA A 601 32.60 -1.70 22.39
C ALA A 601 32.96 -1.13 21.02
N PHE A 602 34.06 -1.63 20.43
CA PHE A 602 34.63 -1.11 19.19
C PHE A 602 34.67 -2.18 18.10
N LEU A 603 34.42 -1.73 16.87
CA LEU A 603 34.58 -2.51 15.66
C LEU A 603 36.06 -2.58 15.24
N PRO A 604 36.43 -3.52 14.34
CA PRO A 604 37.78 -3.59 13.80
C PRO A 604 38.25 -2.32 13.08
N ASP A 605 37.33 -1.48 12.61
CA ASP A 605 37.63 -0.20 11.96
C ASP A 605 37.86 0.97 12.93
N GLY A 606 37.80 0.71 14.25
CA GLY A 606 38.05 1.69 15.31
C GLY A 606 36.82 2.52 15.73
N ARG A 607 35.67 2.39 15.05
CA ARG A 607 34.42 3.04 15.49
C ARG A 607 33.81 2.29 16.66
N SER A 608 33.16 3.00 17.59
CA SER A 608 32.33 2.36 18.61
C SER A 608 31.03 1.83 17.99
N HIS A 609 30.39 0.83 18.62
CA HIS A 609 29.10 0.31 18.16
C HIS A 609 28.02 1.41 18.17
N LEU A 610 28.05 2.30 19.18
CA LEU A 610 27.20 3.49 19.23
C LEU A 610 27.44 4.41 18.03
N GLN A 611 28.70 4.70 17.69
CA GLN A 611 29.04 5.57 16.57
C GLN A 611 28.55 4.98 15.25
N GLN A 612 28.80 3.69 14.99
CA GLN A 612 28.30 3.01 13.80
C GLN A 612 26.77 3.09 13.69
N THR A 613 26.06 2.86 14.80
CA THR A 613 24.59 2.91 14.83
C THR A 613 24.07 4.33 14.57
N LEU A 614 24.76 5.35 15.08
CA LEU A 614 24.45 6.75 14.85
C LEU A 614 24.68 7.13 13.38
N ASP A 615 25.85 6.80 12.81
CA ASP A 615 26.19 7.05 11.41
C ASP A 615 25.10 6.48 10.49
N LEU A 616 24.76 5.20 10.66
CA LEU A 616 23.71 4.54 9.86
C LEU A 616 22.33 5.15 10.08
N THR A 617 22.00 5.58 11.30
CA THR A 617 20.72 6.26 11.56
C THR A 617 20.67 7.59 10.80
N LEU A 618 21.75 8.37 10.80
CA LEU A 618 21.85 9.64 10.08
C LEU A 618 21.83 9.43 8.57
N ASP A 619 22.49 8.39 8.05
CA ASP A 619 22.41 8.05 6.63
C ASP A 619 20.99 7.67 6.19
N ILE A 620 20.21 7.04 7.07
CA ILE A 620 18.78 6.79 6.80
C ILE A 620 17.99 8.10 6.84
N LEU A 621 18.23 8.98 7.81
CA LEU A 621 17.38 10.15 8.04
C LEU A 621 17.68 11.31 7.09
N VAL A 622 18.96 11.57 6.84
CA VAL A 622 19.46 12.78 6.16
C VAL A 622 20.54 12.51 5.11
N GLY A 623 21.21 11.36 5.15
CA GLY A 623 22.31 11.02 4.24
C GLY A 623 21.94 10.10 3.07
N ASP A 624 22.96 9.50 2.46
CA ASP A 624 22.84 8.56 1.34
C ASP A 624 23.14 7.13 1.80
N LEU A 625 22.08 6.39 2.14
CA LEU A 625 22.18 4.99 2.55
C LEU A 625 22.77 4.07 1.46
N ARG A 626 22.84 4.51 0.19
CA ARG A 626 23.35 3.70 -0.93
C ARG A 626 24.81 3.28 -0.76
N GLN A 627 25.59 4.03 0.02
CA GLN A 627 27.00 3.70 0.28
C GLN A 627 27.15 2.49 1.24
N HIS A 628 26.14 2.23 2.06
CA HIS A 628 26.13 1.19 3.10
C HIS A 628 25.29 -0.03 2.74
N LEU A 629 24.39 0.11 1.76
CA LEU A 629 23.68 -0.99 1.15
C LEU A 629 24.48 -1.51 -0.03
N ASP A 630 24.66 -2.83 -0.13
CA ASP A 630 25.42 -3.52 -1.18
C ASP A 630 24.71 -3.47 -2.56
N LEU A 631 24.21 -2.28 -2.95
CA LEU A 631 23.34 -2.04 -4.11
C LEU A 631 24.13 -1.85 -5.40
N GLN A 632 25.41 -1.49 -5.30
CA GLN A 632 26.25 -1.18 -6.46
C GLN A 632 26.73 -2.43 -7.23
N LYS A 633 26.27 -3.64 -6.88
CA LYS A 633 26.60 -4.87 -7.62
C LYS A 633 25.40 -5.79 -7.84
N ILE A 634 24.25 -5.25 -8.23
CA ILE A 634 23.32 -6.08 -9.02
C ILE A 634 23.93 -6.23 -10.41
N GLN A 635 24.92 -7.13 -10.53
CA GLN A 635 25.51 -7.44 -11.82
C GLN A 635 24.42 -8.02 -12.72
N VAL A 636 24.21 -7.37 -13.87
CA VAL A 636 23.32 -7.88 -14.90
C VAL A 636 23.95 -9.19 -15.40
N VAL A 637 23.27 -10.31 -15.13
CA VAL A 637 23.74 -11.64 -15.53
C VAL A 637 23.45 -11.86 -17.02
N ASN A 638 22.25 -11.46 -17.45
CA ASN A 638 21.81 -11.55 -18.83
C ASN A 638 21.53 -10.14 -19.36
N LEU A 639 22.31 -9.66 -20.33
CA LEU A 639 22.07 -8.34 -20.92
C LEU A 639 20.69 -8.29 -21.60
N GLY A 640 19.99 -7.18 -21.43
CA GLY A 640 18.77 -6.86 -22.18
C GLY A 640 19.06 -6.22 -23.53
N ASN A 641 18.07 -6.24 -24.42
CA ASN A 641 18.16 -5.63 -25.77
C ASN A 641 18.64 -4.17 -25.73
N TYR A 642 18.27 -3.40 -24.72
CA TYR A 642 18.76 -2.02 -24.56
C TYR A 642 20.28 -1.94 -24.53
N TYR A 643 20.95 -2.80 -23.75
CA TYR A 643 22.41 -2.81 -23.69
C TYR A 643 23.04 -3.26 -25.01
N HIS A 644 22.41 -4.22 -25.72
CA HIS A 644 22.86 -4.64 -27.05
C HIS A 644 22.74 -3.51 -28.06
N PHE A 645 21.62 -2.79 -28.08
CA PHE A 645 21.38 -1.69 -28.99
C PHE A 645 22.32 -0.52 -28.70
N GLN A 646 22.60 -0.25 -27.43
CA GLN A 646 23.60 0.74 -27.01
C GLN A 646 25.04 0.39 -27.41
N ALA A 647 25.33 -0.80 -27.95
CA ALA A 647 26.64 -1.08 -28.52
C ALA A 647 26.92 -0.29 -29.82
N ALA A 648 25.87 0.17 -30.52
CA ALA A 648 26.03 0.94 -31.74
C ALA A 648 26.19 2.45 -31.45
N PRO A 649 27.23 3.11 -31.99
CA PRO A 649 27.51 4.52 -31.72
C PRO A 649 26.33 5.46 -32.03
N PHE A 650 25.58 5.21 -33.10
CA PHE A 650 24.46 6.06 -33.53
C PHE A 650 23.25 6.05 -32.57
N ASN A 651 23.22 5.15 -31.59
CA ASN A 651 22.20 5.16 -30.52
C ASN A 651 22.57 6.09 -29.35
N HIS A 652 23.78 6.66 -29.34
CA HIS A 652 24.24 7.59 -28.31
C HIS A 652 23.98 9.04 -28.73
N PRO A 653 23.40 9.89 -27.86
CA PRO A 653 23.22 11.32 -28.17
C PRO A 653 24.53 12.04 -28.51
N SER A 654 25.66 11.63 -27.93
CA SER A 654 26.98 12.22 -28.17
C SER A 654 27.54 11.96 -29.58
N TYR A 655 26.95 11.03 -30.33
CA TYR A 655 27.31 10.77 -31.73
C TYR A 655 26.94 11.91 -32.67
N TYR A 656 26.00 12.77 -32.25
CA TYR A 656 25.45 13.84 -33.06
C TYR A 656 26.02 15.21 -32.67
N LEU A 657 26.11 16.10 -33.65
CA LEU A 657 26.50 17.49 -33.42
C LEU A 657 25.39 18.23 -32.66
N VAL A 658 25.74 18.98 -31.62
CA VAL A 658 24.78 19.89 -30.97
C VAL A 658 24.44 21.06 -31.90
N GLN A 659 25.45 21.63 -32.56
CA GLN A 659 25.28 22.68 -33.54
C GLN A 659 25.18 22.07 -34.95
N GLN A 660 23.98 22.05 -35.49
CA GLN A 660 23.66 21.44 -36.78
C GLN A 660 23.85 22.45 -37.93
N THR A 661 24.42 22.02 -39.06
CA THR A 661 24.63 22.86 -40.25
C THR A 661 23.71 22.46 -41.42
N LEU A 662 22.57 21.85 -41.12
CA LEU A 662 21.63 21.34 -42.12
C LEU A 662 21.02 22.49 -42.95
N ALA A 663 20.85 22.24 -44.25
CA ALA A 663 20.28 23.21 -45.19
C ALA A 663 18.79 23.44 -44.92
N ALA A 664 18.38 24.71 -44.93
CA ALA A 664 16.99 25.11 -44.94
C ALA A 664 16.62 25.60 -46.35
N PRO A 665 15.45 25.24 -46.90
CA PRO A 665 14.28 24.67 -46.21
C PRO A 665 14.23 23.13 -46.15
N GLU A 666 15.23 22.42 -46.66
CA GLU A 666 15.24 20.95 -46.84
C GLU A 666 15.02 20.19 -45.53
N TYR A 667 15.69 20.63 -44.46
CA TYR A 667 15.54 20.08 -43.11
C TYR A 667 14.78 21.03 -42.18
N ARG A 668 13.96 20.46 -41.30
CA ARG A 668 13.20 21.18 -40.27
C ARG A 668 13.41 20.56 -38.90
N PRO A 669 13.52 21.35 -37.82
CA PRO A 669 13.52 20.81 -36.47
C PRO A 669 12.14 20.19 -36.14
N VAL A 670 12.13 19.13 -35.36
CA VAL A 670 10.87 18.44 -34.98
C VAL A 670 10.03 19.22 -33.96
N GLY A 671 10.59 20.28 -33.35
CA GLY A 671 9.92 21.14 -32.38
C GLY A 671 10.78 22.35 -32.01
N GLN A 672 10.19 23.31 -31.29
CA GLN A 672 10.85 24.57 -30.92
C GLN A 672 11.89 24.39 -29.79
N TRP A 673 11.57 23.54 -28.81
CA TRP A 673 12.44 23.22 -27.68
C TRP A 673 12.73 21.73 -27.67
N LEU A 674 13.96 21.36 -28.04
CA LEU A 674 14.42 19.99 -28.03
C LEU A 674 15.59 19.86 -27.07
N GLY A 675 15.63 18.77 -26.32
CA GLY A 675 16.73 18.55 -25.41
C GLY A 675 16.82 17.13 -24.86
N ARG A 676 17.93 16.88 -24.17
CA ARG A 676 18.18 15.64 -23.45
C ARG A 676 17.87 15.83 -21.98
N LEU A 677 17.01 14.98 -21.43
CA LEU A 677 16.75 14.98 -19.99
C LEU A 677 17.98 14.46 -19.25
N VAL A 678 18.38 15.19 -18.21
CA VAL A 678 19.50 14.86 -17.35
C VAL A 678 19.01 14.81 -15.91
N LEU A 679 19.17 13.65 -15.28
CA LEU A 679 18.82 13.47 -13.87
C LEU A 679 19.82 14.28 -13.02
N PRO A 680 19.37 15.12 -12.06
CA PRO A 680 20.28 15.85 -11.18
C PRO A 680 21.06 14.89 -10.28
N GLU A 681 22.27 15.29 -9.87
CA GLU A 681 22.98 14.57 -8.82
C GLU A 681 22.29 14.75 -7.47
N LEU A 682 22.46 13.80 -6.56
CA LEU A 682 21.71 13.73 -5.30
C LEU A 682 21.95 14.97 -4.40
N ASP A 683 23.15 15.52 -4.42
CA ASP A 683 23.55 16.73 -3.69
C ASP A 683 22.90 18.01 -4.24
N GLN A 684 22.69 18.07 -5.56
CA GLN A 684 22.03 19.20 -6.22
C GLN A 684 20.50 19.17 -6.04
N ARG A 685 19.95 17.99 -5.81
CA ARG A 685 18.50 17.73 -5.76
C ARG A 685 17.76 18.54 -4.70
N ALA A 686 18.37 18.77 -3.53
CA ALA A 686 17.72 19.49 -2.44
C ALA A 686 17.37 20.95 -2.79
N ASP A 687 18.15 21.55 -3.69
CA ASP A 687 17.99 22.92 -4.16
C ASP A 687 17.32 23.01 -5.55
N LEU A 688 17.08 21.86 -6.20
CA LEU A 688 16.49 21.73 -7.53
C LEU A 688 15.05 21.18 -7.47
N ASP A 689 14.07 22.05 -7.69
CA ASP A 689 12.66 21.66 -7.90
C ASP A 689 12.42 21.23 -9.37
N GLY A 690 13.08 20.19 -9.85
CA GLY A 690 12.94 19.71 -11.24
C GLY A 690 14.11 18.85 -11.75
N VAL A 691 14.28 18.82 -13.07
CA VAL A 691 15.38 18.10 -13.75
C VAL A 691 16.18 19.04 -14.64
N TRP A 692 17.38 18.62 -15.05
CA TRP A 692 18.14 19.35 -16.05
C TRP A 692 17.68 18.98 -17.47
N LEU A 693 17.69 19.95 -18.37
CA LEU A 693 17.50 19.76 -19.79
C LEU A 693 18.72 20.33 -20.53
N GLU A 694 19.48 19.48 -21.20
CA GLU A 694 20.52 19.93 -22.13
C GLU A 694 19.87 20.32 -23.46
N LEU A 695 19.99 21.59 -23.85
CA LEU A 695 19.32 22.14 -25.02
C LEU A 695 20.02 21.70 -26.31
N LEU A 696 19.32 20.96 -27.17
CA LEU A 696 19.80 20.47 -28.46
C LEU A 696 19.18 21.22 -29.64
N HIS A 697 18.07 21.91 -29.43
CA HIS A 697 17.50 22.89 -30.34
C HIS A 697 16.72 23.93 -29.55
N THR A 698 16.77 25.18 -30.00
CA THR A 698 16.13 26.32 -29.32
C THR A 698 15.47 27.26 -30.34
N PRO A 699 14.45 28.04 -29.92
CA PRO A 699 13.95 29.13 -30.73
C PRO A 699 15.05 30.15 -31.02
N PRO A 700 14.98 30.91 -32.12
CA PRO A 700 16.03 31.86 -32.52
C PRO A 700 16.47 32.85 -31.43
N ALA A 701 15.55 33.25 -30.55
CA ALA A 701 15.82 34.17 -29.44
C ALA A 701 16.74 33.60 -28.33
N TYR A 702 16.91 32.27 -28.26
CA TYR A 702 17.66 31.58 -27.20
C TYR A 702 18.86 30.78 -27.73
N ARG A 703 19.34 31.09 -28.95
CA ARG A 703 20.47 30.37 -29.58
C ARG A 703 21.72 30.32 -28.73
N ASP A 704 22.00 31.35 -27.94
CA ASP A 704 23.16 31.41 -27.04
C ASP A 704 23.16 30.32 -25.95
N TRP A 705 21.99 29.73 -25.67
CA TRP A 705 21.81 28.64 -24.70
C TRP A 705 21.94 27.24 -25.31
N LEU A 706 22.15 27.13 -26.62
CA LEU A 706 22.32 25.84 -27.29
C LEU A 706 23.53 25.08 -26.71
N GLY A 707 23.34 23.80 -26.39
CA GLY A 707 24.33 22.94 -25.74
C GLY A 707 24.48 23.15 -24.23
N GLN A 708 23.77 24.11 -23.63
CA GLN A 708 23.81 24.35 -22.20
C GLN A 708 22.72 23.58 -21.46
N ARG A 709 22.96 23.31 -20.17
CA ARG A 709 21.96 22.74 -19.26
C ARG A 709 21.12 23.86 -18.67
N VAL A 710 19.81 23.71 -18.79
CA VAL A 710 18.82 24.62 -18.23
C VAL A 710 17.87 23.85 -17.34
N LEU A 711 17.22 24.56 -16.42
CA LEU A 711 16.35 23.93 -15.45
C LEU A 711 14.96 23.71 -16.05
N LEU A 712 14.43 22.49 -15.95
CA LEU A 712 13.08 22.14 -16.40
C LEU A 712 12.20 21.79 -15.20
N ARG A 713 11.04 22.46 -15.09
CA ARG A 713 10.08 22.27 -13.99
C ARG A 713 8.64 22.18 -14.46
N TRP A 714 7.76 21.68 -13.60
CA TRP A 714 6.32 21.77 -13.81
C TRP A 714 5.83 23.19 -13.60
N GLN A 715 4.89 23.63 -14.43
CA GLN A 715 4.04 24.77 -14.14
C GLN A 715 2.96 24.30 -13.18
N TYR A 716 2.81 24.94 -12.02
CA TYR A 716 1.91 24.48 -10.95
C TYR A 716 0.59 25.27 -10.87
N PRO A 717 -0.48 24.86 -11.58
CA PRO A 717 -1.83 25.10 -11.10
C PRO A 717 -2.01 24.40 -9.73
N LYS A 718 -2.74 25.03 -8.79
CA LYS A 718 -2.96 24.47 -7.44
C LYS A 718 -3.49 23.02 -7.47
N ASP A 719 -4.35 22.69 -8.43
CA ASP A 719 -5.00 21.38 -8.53
C ASP A 719 -4.08 20.29 -9.11
N LEU A 720 -3.15 20.65 -10.01
CA LEU A 720 -2.18 19.71 -10.59
C LEU A 720 -1.11 19.31 -9.57
N ASN A 721 -0.70 20.22 -8.69
CA ASN A 721 0.33 19.96 -7.68
C ASN A 721 -0.09 18.83 -6.72
N GLN A 722 -1.35 18.85 -6.23
CA GLN A 722 -1.86 17.76 -5.39
C GLN A 722 -1.84 16.41 -6.12
N ARG A 723 -2.18 16.38 -7.41
CA ARG A 723 -2.21 15.14 -8.20
C ARG A 723 -0.82 14.61 -8.55
N LEU A 724 0.15 15.49 -8.81
CA LEU A 724 1.54 15.06 -9.02
C LEU A 724 2.17 14.55 -7.72
N GLN A 725 1.81 15.13 -6.57
CA GLN A 725 2.26 14.67 -5.26
C GLN A 725 1.74 13.26 -4.92
N THR A 726 0.53 12.87 -5.33
CA THR A 726 -0.01 11.52 -5.04
C THR A 726 0.73 10.40 -5.76
N VAL A 727 1.39 10.71 -6.88
CA VAL A 727 2.22 9.77 -7.66
C VAL A 727 3.71 9.93 -7.41
N SER A 728 4.12 10.91 -6.61
CA SER A 728 5.50 11.05 -6.15
C SER A 728 5.78 10.01 -5.05
N ARG A 729 6.80 9.17 -5.25
CA ARG A 729 7.03 7.98 -4.41
C ARG A 729 8.50 7.82 -4.04
N ASP A 730 8.74 7.25 -2.87
CA ASP A 730 10.04 6.69 -2.54
C ASP A 730 10.25 5.44 -3.39
N ILE A 731 11.43 5.27 -3.96
CA ILE A 731 11.76 4.12 -4.80
C ILE A 731 12.71 3.20 -4.02
N HIS A 732 12.26 1.98 -3.78
CA HIS A 732 13.04 0.90 -3.19
C HIS A 732 12.80 -0.36 -4.00
N PHE A 733 13.88 -0.90 -4.58
CA PHE A 733 13.76 -2.10 -5.39
C PHE A 733 13.27 -3.27 -4.55
N SER A 734 12.24 -3.95 -5.04
CA SER A 734 11.80 -5.23 -4.49
C SER A 734 12.81 -6.34 -4.83
N ALA A 735 12.76 -7.48 -4.13
CA ALA A 735 13.62 -8.61 -4.47
C ALA A 735 13.39 -9.09 -5.92
N GLU A 736 12.16 -8.99 -6.40
CA GLU A 736 11.79 -9.27 -7.78
C GLU A 736 12.33 -8.24 -8.77
N ALA A 737 12.34 -6.95 -8.40
CA ALA A 737 12.96 -5.89 -9.21
C ALA A 737 14.46 -6.17 -9.40
N GLU A 738 15.17 -6.50 -8.32
CA GLU A 738 16.58 -6.87 -8.39
C GLU A 738 16.81 -8.09 -9.28
N ASP A 739 16.04 -9.16 -9.10
CA ASP A 739 16.16 -10.38 -9.90
C ASP A 739 15.85 -10.10 -11.39
N SER A 740 14.80 -9.33 -11.66
CA SER A 740 14.42 -8.96 -13.04
C SER A 740 15.49 -8.10 -13.71
N HIS A 741 16.13 -7.21 -12.96
CA HIS A 741 17.27 -6.45 -13.46
C HIS A 741 18.45 -7.37 -13.81
N ARG A 742 18.76 -8.36 -12.96
CA ARG A 742 19.77 -9.40 -13.26
C ARG A 742 19.45 -10.17 -14.54
N GLN A 743 18.15 -10.38 -14.82
CA GLN A 743 17.67 -11.04 -16.05
C GLN A 743 17.58 -10.10 -17.27
N GLY A 744 18.07 -8.87 -17.18
CA GLY A 744 18.17 -7.95 -18.31
C GLY A 744 16.97 -7.03 -18.52
N LEU A 745 16.09 -6.91 -17.53
CA LEU A 745 15.04 -5.89 -17.53
C LEU A 745 15.65 -4.52 -17.23
N ILE A 746 15.27 -3.51 -18.02
CA ILE A 746 15.73 -2.13 -17.80
C ILE A 746 14.81 -1.49 -16.76
N LEU A 747 15.40 -1.08 -15.64
CA LEU A 747 14.74 -0.50 -14.47
C LEU A 747 15.37 0.85 -14.12
N PRO A 748 14.68 1.74 -13.36
CA PRO A 748 15.20 3.03 -12.93
C PRO A 748 16.25 2.90 -11.80
N THR A 749 17.35 2.20 -12.07
CA THR A 749 18.38 1.87 -11.07
C THR A 749 19.02 3.10 -10.43
N ARG A 750 19.13 4.20 -11.19
CA ARG A 750 19.66 5.49 -10.71
C ARG A 750 18.77 6.14 -9.65
N LEU A 751 17.49 5.78 -9.62
CA LEU A 751 16.51 6.27 -8.65
C LEU A 751 16.32 5.31 -7.46
N ASN A 752 16.98 4.15 -7.44
CA ASN A 752 16.83 3.23 -6.32
C ASN A 752 17.34 3.89 -5.03
N HIS A 753 16.52 3.83 -3.98
CA HIS A 753 16.65 4.53 -2.69
C HIS A 753 16.47 6.05 -2.73
N TRP A 754 16.02 6.62 -3.84
CA TRP A 754 15.59 8.02 -3.85
C TRP A 754 14.21 8.16 -3.20
N ARG A 755 14.05 9.20 -2.38
CA ARG A 755 12.77 9.56 -1.77
C ARG A 755 11.98 10.55 -2.61
N LEU A 756 10.66 10.53 -2.56
CA LEU A 756 9.75 11.49 -3.19
C LEU A 756 10.11 11.77 -4.65
N VAL A 757 10.42 10.71 -5.41
CA VAL A 757 10.76 10.83 -6.83
C VAL A 757 9.54 11.36 -7.58
N THR A 758 9.72 12.51 -8.22
CA THR A 758 8.68 13.20 -8.98
C THR A 758 8.48 12.57 -10.36
N PRO A 759 7.35 12.86 -11.05
CA PRO A 759 7.12 12.38 -12.41
C PRO A 759 8.22 12.76 -13.43
N LEU A 760 8.82 13.95 -13.32
CA LEU A 760 9.93 14.36 -14.20
C LEU A 760 11.22 13.60 -13.89
N GLU A 761 11.57 13.45 -12.60
CA GLU A 761 12.72 12.65 -12.18
C GLU A 761 12.57 11.18 -12.60
N SER A 762 11.35 10.63 -12.49
CA SER A 762 11.07 9.26 -12.94
C SER A 762 11.27 9.05 -14.43
N LEU A 763 11.04 10.09 -15.25
CA LEU A 763 11.26 10.06 -16.70
C LEU A 763 12.76 10.19 -17.03
N ALA A 764 13.45 11.16 -16.42
CA ALA A 764 14.88 11.38 -16.61
C ALA A 764 15.73 10.20 -16.13
N GLY A 765 15.34 9.58 -15.00
CA GLY A 765 16.04 8.45 -14.38
C GLY A 765 15.56 7.07 -14.79
N ALA A 766 14.69 6.96 -15.80
CA ALA A 766 14.08 5.69 -16.22
C ALA A 766 15.09 4.67 -16.79
N ARG A 767 16.18 5.17 -17.38
CA ARG A 767 17.25 4.37 -18.01
C ARG A 767 18.57 4.46 -17.23
N PRO A 768 19.51 3.53 -17.45
CA PRO A 768 20.82 3.52 -16.76
C PRO A 768 21.70 4.75 -17.04
N VAL A 769 21.45 5.48 -18.13
CA VAL A 769 22.20 6.68 -18.53
C VAL A 769 21.22 7.76 -19.00
N ASP A 770 21.69 9.02 -19.09
CA ASP A 770 20.91 10.15 -19.60
C ASP A 770 20.88 10.15 -21.13
N ASP A 771 20.01 9.35 -21.74
CA ASP A 771 19.87 9.19 -23.19
C ASP A 771 18.45 9.51 -23.70
N VAL A 772 17.60 10.08 -22.85
CA VAL A 772 16.19 10.39 -23.19
C VAL A 772 16.11 11.75 -23.88
N ILE A 773 15.84 11.73 -25.19
CA ILE A 773 15.64 12.93 -26.02
C ILE A 773 14.15 13.28 -26.08
N VAL A 774 13.83 14.54 -25.81
CA VAL A 774 12.46 15.03 -25.70
C VAL A 774 12.21 16.30 -26.49
N LYS A 775 10.98 16.42 -26.98
CA LYS A 775 10.32 17.64 -27.44
C LYS A 775 9.45 18.15 -26.29
N LEU A 776 9.62 19.41 -25.88
CA LEU A 776 8.74 19.99 -24.86
C LEU A 776 7.37 20.34 -25.49
N PRO A 777 6.25 19.99 -24.84
CA PRO A 777 4.92 20.37 -25.32
C PRO A 777 4.68 21.86 -25.12
N ASP A 778 4.04 22.50 -26.11
CA ASP A 778 3.62 23.89 -26.00
C ASP A 778 2.40 24.03 -25.05
N PRO A 779 2.27 25.16 -24.32
CA PRO A 779 3.22 26.28 -24.26
C PRO A 779 4.38 26.02 -23.28
N VAL A 780 5.60 26.39 -23.69
CA VAL A 780 6.77 26.46 -22.80
C VAL A 780 6.92 27.89 -22.29
N SER A 781 6.85 28.08 -20.96
CA SER A 781 7.12 29.39 -20.35
C SER A 781 8.58 29.47 -19.93
N VAL A 782 9.22 30.60 -20.23
CA VAL A 782 10.63 30.86 -19.94
C VAL A 782 10.73 31.89 -18.82
N GLY A 783 11.43 31.53 -17.73
CA GLY A 783 11.65 32.38 -16.57
C GLY A 783 13.14 32.49 -16.23
N GLY A 784 13.58 33.69 -15.82
CA GLY A 784 15.00 33.99 -15.57
C GLY A 784 15.80 34.10 -16.87
N GLY A 785 16.50 35.22 -17.07
CA GLY A 785 17.27 35.44 -18.30
C GLY A 785 17.37 36.90 -18.80
N PHE A 786 16.82 37.89 -18.10
CA PHE A 786 17.07 39.30 -18.43
C PHE A 786 18.10 39.92 -17.46
N ASP A 787 19.12 40.53 -18.05
CA ASP A 787 20.30 41.12 -17.42
C ASP A 787 19.99 41.92 -16.14
N ARG A 788 20.60 41.50 -15.03
CA ARG A 788 20.97 42.40 -13.93
C ARG A 788 22.50 42.44 -13.84
N GLY A 789 23.11 43.05 -14.84
CA GLY A 789 24.51 43.48 -14.81
C GLY A 789 25.55 42.44 -15.24
N PRO A 790 26.81 42.88 -15.44
CA PRO A 790 27.79 42.17 -16.28
C PRO A 790 28.26 40.80 -15.77
N ASN A 791 27.94 40.40 -14.54
CA ASN A 791 28.56 39.25 -13.87
C ASN A 791 27.59 38.27 -13.16
N GLN A 792 26.26 38.36 -13.38
CA GLN A 792 25.30 37.40 -12.80
C GLN A 792 24.22 37.00 -13.81
N ARG A 793 24.53 36.04 -14.70
CA ARG A 793 23.49 35.33 -15.47
C ARG A 793 22.84 34.30 -14.55
N HIS A 794 21.58 34.52 -14.15
CA HIS A 794 20.78 33.43 -13.60
C HIS A 794 20.58 32.36 -14.68
N PRO A 795 20.62 31.05 -14.33
CA PRO A 795 20.36 29.99 -15.29
C PRO A 795 18.92 30.08 -15.82
N LEU A 796 18.76 29.94 -17.14
CA LEU A 796 17.47 29.87 -17.81
C LEU A 796 16.61 28.78 -17.17
N THR A 797 15.34 29.08 -16.87
CA THR A 797 14.37 28.10 -16.37
C THR A 797 13.21 27.95 -17.35
N LEU A 798 12.92 26.72 -17.73
CA LEU A 798 11.79 26.34 -18.57
C LEU A 798 10.72 25.67 -17.71
N THR A 799 9.46 26.06 -17.91
CA THR A 799 8.32 25.44 -17.23
C THR A 799 7.29 24.91 -18.22
N ILE A 800 6.78 23.70 -17.94
CA ILE A 800 5.84 22.96 -18.80
C ILE A 800 4.58 22.55 -18.04
N ALA A 801 3.45 22.47 -18.73
CA ALA A 801 2.18 22.01 -18.16
C ALA A 801 1.90 20.51 -18.38
N HIS A 802 2.57 19.90 -19.37
CA HIS A 802 2.39 18.50 -19.78
C HIS A 802 3.73 17.77 -19.83
N GLU A 803 3.67 16.44 -19.80
CA GLU A 803 4.86 15.60 -19.80
C GLU A 803 5.70 15.80 -21.09
N PRO A 804 7.05 15.87 -21.00
CA PRO A 804 7.90 15.90 -22.18
C PRO A 804 7.64 14.73 -23.13
N ILE A 805 7.61 15.01 -24.44
CA ILE A 805 7.33 14.01 -25.48
C ILE A 805 8.64 13.39 -25.91
N GLN A 806 8.82 12.09 -25.73
CA GLN A 806 10.02 11.37 -26.18
C GLN A 806 10.02 11.24 -27.72
N ILE A 807 11.15 11.55 -28.36
CA ILE A 807 11.27 11.63 -29.83
C ILE A 807 12.48 10.85 -30.37
N ALA A 808 12.46 10.55 -31.67
CA ALA A 808 13.62 10.06 -32.42
C ALA A 808 14.00 11.09 -33.50
N GLY A 809 15.28 11.48 -33.54
CA GLY A 809 15.77 12.53 -34.43
C GLY A 809 15.42 13.95 -33.96
N LEU A 810 16.37 14.87 -34.13
CA LEU A 810 16.18 16.29 -33.82
C LEU A 810 15.60 17.07 -35.01
N TYR A 811 15.89 16.59 -36.22
CA TYR A 811 15.47 17.19 -37.48
C TYR A 811 14.80 16.15 -38.36
N TYR A 812 14.00 16.62 -39.29
CA TYR A 812 13.37 15.78 -40.31
C TYR A 812 13.40 16.44 -41.69
N ALA A 813 13.36 15.60 -42.72
CA ALA A 813 13.21 15.99 -44.12
C ALA A 813 12.25 15.03 -44.83
N LEU A 814 11.66 15.47 -45.95
CA LEU A 814 10.78 14.63 -46.77
C LEU A 814 11.52 14.22 -48.04
N VAL A 815 11.74 12.93 -48.23
CA VAL A 815 12.58 12.41 -49.30
C VAL A 815 11.98 11.20 -50.02
N GLN A 816 12.51 10.92 -51.20
CA GLN A 816 12.36 9.63 -51.88
C GLN A 816 13.73 8.96 -52.00
N PHE A 817 13.80 7.66 -51.68
CA PHE A 817 15.02 6.87 -51.83
C PHE A 817 15.23 6.51 -53.29
N LEU A 818 16.42 6.82 -53.84
CA LEU A 818 16.80 6.50 -55.22
C LEU A 818 17.53 5.16 -55.32
N GLY A 819 18.28 4.80 -54.29
CA GLY A 819 18.99 3.53 -54.18
C GLY A 819 20.18 3.59 -53.23
N PRO A 820 20.71 2.43 -52.83
CA PRO A 820 21.91 2.35 -52.00
C PRO A 820 23.14 2.82 -52.78
N VAL A 821 24.08 3.46 -52.10
CA VAL A 821 25.37 3.89 -52.68
C VAL A 821 26.40 2.76 -52.70
N GLU A 822 26.25 1.79 -51.79
CA GLU A 822 27.15 0.67 -51.59
C GLU A 822 26.39 -0.61 -51.21
N GLU A 823 27.01 -1.78 -51.40
CA GLU A 823 26.39 -3.08 -51.11
C GLU A 823 26.05 -3.26 -49.62
N GLY A 824 26.74 -2.55 -48.72
CA GLY A 824 26.50 -2.60 -47.28
C GLY A 824 25.16 -2.00 -46.83
N LEU A 825 24.42 -1.31 -47.72
CA LEU A 825 23.13 -0.68 -47.43
C LEU A 825 23.16 0.33 -46.27
N GLU A 826 24.33 0.91 -45.95
CA GLU A 826 24.49 1.91 -44.89
C GLU A 826 24.33 3.34 -45.39
N ARG A 827 24.41 3.56 -46.69
CA ARG A 827 24.24 4.88 -47.32
C ARG A 827 23.28 4.79 -48.49
N TYR A 828 22.38 5.76 -48.58
CA TYR A 828 21.39 5.87 -49.63
C TYR A 828 21.44 7.23 -50.29
N ARG A 829 21.31 7.24 -51.61
CA ARG A 829 21.02 8.47 -52.34
C ARG A 829 19.53 8.77 -52.21
N VAL A 830 19.22 10.00 -51.86
CA VAL A 830 17.85 10.49 -51.71
C VAL A 830 17.65 11.75 -52.53
N VAL A 831 16.41 12.00 -52.92
CA VAL A 831 15.96 13.27 -53.49
C VAL A 831 14.92 13.89 -52.57
N HIS A 832 15.09 15.18 -52.29
CA HIS A 832 14.21 15.94 -51.43
C HIS A 832 12.92 16.35 -52.15
N TYR A 833 11.84 16.46 -51.38
CA TYR A 833 10.59 17.04 -51.84
C TYR A 833 10.78 18.52 -52.13
N ASN A 834 10.37 18.93 -53.33
CA ASN A 834 10.41 20.31 -53.74
C ASN A 834 9.03 20.96 -53.53
N PRO A 835 8.90 21.92 -52.59
CA PRO A 835 7.62 22.56 -52.32
C PRO A 835 7.08 23.38 -53.50
N ALA A 836 7.94 23.85 -54.41
CA ALA A 836 7.54 24.65 -55.56
C ALA A 836 6.88 23.81 -56.65
N THR A 837 7.47 22.65 -56.98
CA THR A 837 6.95 21.72 -58.01
C THR A 837 5.97 20.70 -57.45
N LYS A 838 5.95 20.53 -56.11
CA LYS A 838 5.22 19.50 -55.38
C LYS A 838 5.62 18.06 -55.75
N ALA A 839 6.87 17.88 -56.20
CA ALA A 839 7.42 16.60 -56.64
C ALA A 839 8.76 16.29 -55.96
N PHE A 840 9.28 15.07 -56.15
CA PHE A 840 10.60 14.64 -55.68
C PHE A 840 11.68 14.94 -56.73
N ASP A 841 11.86 16.23 -57.03
CA ASP A 841 12.84 16.77 -57.98
C ASP A 841 13.74 17.86 -57.36
N GLY A 842 13.79 17.90 -56.02
CA GLY A 842 14.59 18.87 -55.27
C GLY A 842 16.07 18.49 -55.17
N PHE A 843 16.70 19.00 -54.11
CA PHE A 843 18.10 18.71 -53.79
C PHE A 843 18.32 17.19 -53.66
N GLN A 844 19.43 16.69 -54.21
CA GLN A 844 19.85 15.29 -54.05
C GLN A 844 21.08 15.22 -53.16
N GLU A 845 21.07 14.26 -52.24
CA GLU A 845 22.22 14.00 -51.37
C GLU A 845 22.32 12.54 -50.98
N THR A 846 23.40 12.21 -50.29
CA THR A 846 23.59 10.92 -49.65
C THR A 846 23.32 11.04 -48.16
N VAL A 847 22.43 10.21 -47.64
CA VAL A 847 22.15 10.08 -46.20
C VAL A 847 22.64 8.74 -45.69
N ARG A 848 22.97 8.67 -44.40
CA ARG A 848 23.41 7.44 -43.74
C ARG A 848 22.24 6.75 -43.04
N LEU A 849 22.04 5.47 -43.34
CA LEU A 849 21.12 4.56 -42.69
C LEU A 849 21.91 3.41 -42.04
N PRO A 850 22.54 3.60 -40.87
CA PRO A 850 23.38 2.56 -40.25
C PRO A 850 22.63 1.24 -40.08
N LEU A 851 23.32 0.10 -40.18
CA LEU A 851 22.68 -1.20 -39.88
C LEU A 851 22.31 -1.27 -38.39
N VAL A 852 21.09 -1.71 -38.12
CA VAL A 852 20.57 -1.82 -36.74
C VAL A 852 21.07 -3.10 -36.09
N ILE A 853 21.21 -3.07 -34.77
CA ILE A 853 21.61 -4.24 -33.99
C ILE A 853 20.38 -5.15 -33.80
N PRO A 854 20.44 -6.44 -34.17
CA PRO A 854 19.37 -7.40 -33.87
C PRO A 854 19.16 -7.55 -32.36
N ASP A 855 17.94 -7.91 -31.98
CA ASP A 855 17.63 -8.22 -30.58
C ASP A 855 18.19 -9.57 -30.13
N GLY A 856 17.99 -9.92 -28.84
CA GLY A 856 18.47 -11.18 -28.28
C GLY A 856 17.85 -12.44 -28.91
N ASP A 857 16.80 -12.31 -29.70
CA ASP A 857 16.19 -13.40 -30.48
C ASP A 857 16.69 -13.43 -31.94
N GLY A 858 17.61 -12.53 -32.29
CA GLY A 858 18.20 -12.41 -33.63
C GLY A 858 17.34 -11.62 -34.62
N ILE A 859 16.28 -10.95 -34.17
CA ILE A 859 15.36 -10.19 -35.03
C ILE A 859 15.85 -8.75 -35.14
N ALA A 860 16.08 -8.28 -36.36
CA ALA A 860 16.40 -6.88 -36.61
C ALA A 860 15.13 -6.00 -36.48
N PRO A 861 15.14 -4.95 -35.63
CA PRO A 861 14.00 -4.03 -35.49
C PRO A 861 13.54 -3.34 -36.79
N SER A 862 14.44 -3.18 -37.74
CA SER A 862 14.22 -2.60 -39.06
C SER A 862 15.26 -3.16 -40.05
N THR A 863 14.97 -3.09 -41.34
CA THR A 863 15.92 -3.43 -42.42
C THR A 863 15.90 -2.36 -43.50
N ASN A 864 17.04 -2.14 -44.14
CA ASN A 864 17.18 -1.20 -45.26
C ASN A 864 16.91 -1.86 -46.62
N ARG A 865 16.86 -3.20 -46.66
CA ARG A 865 16.75 -3.96 -47.90
C ARG A 865 15.54 -3.52 -48.73
N ASP A 866 15.76 -3.26 -50.01
CA ASP A 866 14.72 -2.89 -50.98
C ASP A 866 13.89 -1.65 -50.59
N LEU A 867 14.42 -0.74 -49.77
CA LEU A 867 13.69 0.46 -49.33
C LEU A 867 13.25 1.35 -50.49
N GLU A 868 14.11 1.48 -51.51
CA GLU A 868 13.83 2.22 -52.75
C GLU A 868 12.72 1.57 -53.60
N ARG A 869 12.50 0.26 -53.43
CA ARG A 869 11.47 -0.53 -54.12
C ARG A 869 10.16 -0.63 -53.34
N SER A 870 10.13 -0.10 -52.11
CA SER A 870 8.91 -0.05 -51.31
C SER A 870 7.80 0.70 -52.05
N LEU A 871 6.57 0.16 -52.03
CA LEU A 871 5.40 0.83 -52.62
C LEU A 871 5.17 2.23 -52.04
N LEU A 872 5.56 2.41 -50.77
CA LEU A 872 5.41 3.66 -50.02
C LEU A 872 6.43 4.72 -50.43
N ASN A 873 7.54 4.33 -51.07
CA ASN A 873 8.59 5.25 -51.52
C ASN A 873 8.08 6.24 -52.59
N THR A 874 7.03 5.88 -53.34
CA THR A 874 6.41 6.76 -54.34
C THR A 874 5.77 8.02 -53.75
N ALA A 875 5.18 7.90 -52.55
CA ALA A 875 4.66 9.05 -51.79
C ALA A 875 5.77 9.74 -50.98
N GLY A 876 6.89 9.05 -50.79
CA GLY A 876 8.06 9.47 -50.03
C GLY A 876 7.95 9.20 -48.53
N TRP A 877 9.09 9.41 -47.88
CA TRP A 877 9.33 9.14 -46.47
C TRP A 877 9.81 10.41 -45.78
N TYR A 878 9.21 10.71 -44.64
CA TYR A 878 9.85 11.60 -43.68
C TYR A 878 10.98 10.83 -43.01
N ILE A 879 12.21 11.30 -43.19
CA ILE A 879 13.40 10.81 -42.50
C ILE A 879 13.61 11.68 -41.27
N HIS A 880 13.75 11.08 -40.09
CA HIS A 880 14.08 11.77 -38.85
C HIS A 880 15.49 11.39 -38.40
N GLY A 881 16.27 12.36 -37.95
CA GLY A 881 17.66 12.15 -37.58
C GLY A 881 18.37 13.42 -37.17
N ALA A 882 19.69 13.38 -37.25
CA ALA A 882 20.57 14.51 -37.00
C ALA A 882 21.91 14.29 -37.71
N GLN A 883 22.66 15.38 -37.90
CA GLN A 883 24.00 15.35 -38.46
C GLN A 883 24.99 14.76 -37.44
N ALA A 884 25.81 13.81 -37.89
CA ALA A 884 26.93 13.27 -37.12
C ALA A 884 28.16 14.18 -37.21
N HIS A 885 29.20 13.91 -36.42
CA HIS A 885 30.45 14.69 -36.39
C HIS A 885 31.21 14.71 -37.72
N ASP A 886 30.97 13.74 -38.60
CA ASP A 886 31.53 13.69 -39.95
C ASP A 886 30.73 14.51 -40.99
N GLY A 887 29.64 15.15 -40.55
CA GLY A 887 28.81 16.01 -41.38
C GLY A 887 27.70 15.30 -42.15
N GLU A 888 27.61 13.96 -42.14
CA GLU A 888 26.52 13.23 -42.80
C GLU A 888 25.23 13.26 -41.96
N PHE A 889 24.06 13.35 -42.61
CA PHE A 889 22.77 13.19 -41.94
C PHE A 889 22.48 11.72 -41.72
N VAL A 890 22.28 11.34 -40.46
CA VAL A 890 22.06 9.95 -40.05
C VAL A 890 20.60 9.73 -39.71
N VAL A 891 19.94 8.86 -40.47
CA VAL A 891 18.51 8.57 -40.37
C VAL A 891 18.26 7.57 -39.24
N GLN A 892 17.64 8.07 -38.17
CA GLN A 892 17.23 7.31 -36.99
C GLN A 892 15.81 6.73 -37.14
N ALA A 893 14.89 7.47 -37.76
CA ALA A 893 13.50 7.06 -37.91
C ALA A 893 12.95 7.30 -39.32
N LEU A 894 11.97 6.48 -39.72
CA LEU A 894 11.28 6.57 -41.00
C LEU A 894 9.78 6.69 -40.78
N ARG A 895 9.11 7.58 -41.49
CA ARG A 895 7.65 7.78 -41.42
C ARG A 895 7.04 7.92 -42.83
N PRO A 896 6.13 7.03 -43.26
CA PRO A 896 5.58 7.06 -44.61
C PRO A 896 4.60 8.22 -44.79
N ARG A 897 4.82 9.12 -45.77
CA ARG A 897 3.99 10.33 -45.95
C ARG A 897 2.51 10.01 -46.14
N CYS A 898 2.20 9.02 -46.99
CA CYS A 898 0.84 8.67 -47.38
C CYS A 898 -0.08 8.27 -46.21
N LEU A 899 0.49 7.72 -45.12
CA LEU A 899 -0.29 7.26 -43.98
C LEU A 899 -0.89 8.42 -43.16
N PHE A 900 -0.26 9.58 -43.16
CA PHE A 900 -0.64 10.70 -42.28
C PHE A 900 -1.44 11.78 -42.99
N GLN A 901 -1.42 11.80 -44.32
CA GLN A 901 -2.24 12.72 -45.10
C GLN A 901 -3.72 12.51 -44.79
N LEU A 902 -4.50 13.59 -44.80
CA LEU A 902 -5.96 13.53 -44.72
C LEU A 902 -6.58 13.05 -46.05
N ARG A 903 -6.03 11.95 -46.59
CA ARG A 903 -6.42 11.29 -47.83
C ARG A 903 -6.57 9.79 -47.56
N PRO A 904 -7.77 9.31 -47.21
CA PRO A 904 -7.98 7.89 -46.94
C PRO A 904 -7.97 7.10 -48.26
N ASP A 905 -7.48 5.86 -48.19
CA ASP A 905 -7.52 4.90 -49.30
C ASP A 905 -8.97 4.45 -49.56
N HIS A 906 -9.75 4.28 -48.49
CA HIS A 906 -11.14 3.87 -48.53
C HIS A 906 -12.00 4.65 -47.55
N ILE A 907 -13.24 4.94 -47.94
CA ILE A 907 -14.22 5.62 -47.10
C ILE A 907 -15.45 4.73 -46.91
N VAL A 908 -15.86 4.55 -45.67
CA VAL A 908 -16.99 3.72 -45.27
C VAL A 908 -18.05 4.58 -44.59
N THR A 909 -19.14 4.86 -45.30
CA THR A 909 -20.27 5.67 -44.79
C THR A 909 -21.35 4.83 -44.09
N SER A 910 -21.15 3.52 -43.95
CA SER A 910 -22.10 2.62 -43.27
C SER A 910 -21.58 2.15 -41.92
N ALA A 911 -22.35 2.39 -40.85
CA ALA A 911 -22.03 1.88 -39.51
C ALA A 911 -21.97 0.34 -39.44
N ARG A 912 -22.64 -0.37 -40.35
CA ARG A 912 -22.56 -1.85 -40.42
C ARG A 912 -21.24 -2.29 -41.03
N GLN A 913 -20.88 -1.71 -42.19
CA GLN A 913 -19.61 -2.01 -42.87
C GLN A 913 -18.42 -1.58 -42.01
N GLY A 914 -18.48 -0.40 -41.38
CA GLY A 914 -17.41 0.06 -40.48
C GLY A 914 -17.17 -0.90 -39.31
N ARG A 915 -18.22 -1.45 -38.70
CA ARG A 915 -18.08 -2.48 -37.64
C ARG A 915 -17.51 -3.79 -38.16
N GLN A 916 -17.87 -4.19 -39.38
CA GLN A 916 -17.32 -5.39 -40.03
C GLN A 916 -15.82 -5.22 -40.32
N TYR A 917 -15.45 -4.05 -40.84
CA TYR A 917 -14.06 -3.69 -41.12
C TYR A 917 -13.20 -3.78 -39.85
N LEU A 918 -13.59 -3.05 -38.79
CA LEU A 918 -12.84 -3.01 -37.53
C LEU A 918 -12.63 -4.39 -36.92
N ARG A 919 -13.67 -5.23 -36.87
CA ARG A 919 -13.60 -6.53 -36.21
C ARG A 919 -12.83 -7.58 -37.00
N ARG A 920 -12.98 -7.58 -38.33
CA ARG A 920 -12.52 -8.70 -39.18
C ARG A 920 -11.53 -8.27 -40.24
N GLU A 921 -11.91 -7.34 -41.11
CA GLU A 921 -11.17 -7.06 -42.36
C GLU A 921 -9.82 -6.36 -42.11
N SER A 922 -9.75 -5.51 -41.08
CA SER A 922 -8.53 -4.79 -40.66
C SER A 922 -7.38 -5.71 -40.27
N TRP A 923 -7.68 -6.93 -39.82
CA TRP A 923 -6.70 -7.94 -39.38
C TRP A 923 -6.70 -9.21 -40.26
N ALA A 924 -7.41 -9.20 -41.39
CA ALA A 924 -7.46 -10.33 -42.31
C ALA A 924 -6.28 -10.34 -43.29
N ASN A 925 -5.82 -11.53 -43.68
CA ASN A 925 -4.80 -11.75 -44.71
C ASN A 925 -3.50 -10.95 -44.50
N LEU A 926 -3.04 -10.79 -43.25
CA LEU A 926 -1.91 -9.91 -42.92
C LEU A 926 -0.63 -10.25 -43.69
N VAL A 927 -0.34 -11.55 -43.91
CA VAL A 927 0.85 -12.00 -44.65
C VAL A 927 0.84 -11.44 -46.08
N ALA A 928 -0.31 -11.45 -46.75
CA ALA A 928 -0.46 -10.89 -48.09
C ALA A 928 -0.41 -9.35 -48.10
N LYS A 929 -0.69 -8.71 -46.96
CA LYS A 929 -0.62 -7.25 -46.78
C LYS A 929 0.76 -6.76 -46.31
N LYS A 930 1.77 -7.64 -46.19
CA LYS A 930 3.09 -7.26 -45.71
C LYS A 930 3.73 -6.18 -46.59
N GLY A 931 4.41 -5.20 -45.98
CA GLY A 931 5.03 -4.09 -46.67
C GLY A 931 4.07 -2.98 -47.10
N THR A 932 2.78 -3.07 -46.78
CA THR A 932 1.77 -2.06 -47.13
C THR A 932 1.23 -1.29 -45.93
N THR A 933 0.64 -0.15 -46.23
CA THR A 933 -0.19 0.64 -45.30
C THR A 933 -1.64 0.64 -45.75
N GLU A 934 -2.57 0.94 -44.84
CA GLU A 934 -3.98 1.11 -45.15
C GLU A 934 -4.55 2.28 -44.32
N SER A 935 -5.24 3.21 -44.96
CA SER A 935 -5.87 4.39 -44.36
C SER A 935 -7.37 4.38 -44.65
N VAL A 936 -8.21 4.11 -43.65
CA VAL A 936 -9.66 3.95 -43.84
C VAL A 936 -10.44 4.92 -42.97
N LEU A 937 -11.25 5.76 -43.60
CA LEU A 937 -12.15 6.70 -42.90
C LEU A 937 -13.55 6.09 -42.80
N ILE A 938 -14.03 5.90 -41.57
CA ILE A 938 -15.37 5.41 -41.26
C ILE A 938 -16.17 6.56 -40.67
N ASP A 939 -17.14 7.07 -41.42
CA ASP A 939 -18.07 8.11 -40.94
C ASP A 939 -19.51 7.80 -41.35
N PRO A 940 -20.31 7.22 -40.44
CA PRO A 940 -21.70 6.88 -40.71
C PRO A 940 -22.65 8.09 -40.89
N LYS A 941 -22.22 9.31 -40.52
CA LYS A 941 -23.03 10.53 -40.61
C LYS A 941 -22.76 11.31 -41.89
N ALA A 942 -21.60 11.12 -42.51
CA ALA A 942 -21.28 11.78 -43.76
C ALA A 942 -22.23 11.36 -44.88
N LYS A 943 -22.71 12.35 -45.64
CA LYS A 943 -23.55 12.14 -46.82
C LYS A 943 -22.77 11.50 -47.97
N ASP A 944 -21.50 11.88 -48.10
CA ASP A 944 -20.59 11.42 -49.14
C ASP A 944 -19.14 11.45 -48.63
N ALA A 945 -18.23 10.95 -49.48
CA ALA A 945 -16.80 10.88 -49.22
C ALA A 945 -16.14 12.24 -48.92
N GLN A 946 -16.53 13.28 -49.66
CA GLN A 946 -15.91 14.60 -49.54
C GLN A 946 -16.35 15.29 -48.25
N ALA A 947 -17.61 15.14 -47.88
CA ALA A 947 -18.16 15.60 -46.61
C ALA A 947 -17.53 14.89 -45.40
N ALA A 948 -17.14 13.62 -45.53
CA ALA A 948 -16.44 12.89 -44.46
C ALA A 948 -15.05 13.47 -44.19
N ILE A 949 -14.28 13.77 -45.24
CA ILE A 949 -12.93 14.34 -45.12
C ILE A 949 -12.99 15.79 -44.63
N ALA A 950 -13.93 16.60 -45.14
CA ALA A 950 -14.07 18.02 -44.80
C ALA A 950 -14.35 18.30 -43.31
N GLN A 951 -14.77 17.28 -42.56
CA GLN A 951 -14.94 17.37 -41.11
C GLN A 951 -13.62 17.44 -40.34
N TRP A 952 -12.49 17.14 -40.97
CA TRP A 952 -11.16 17.18 -40.34
C TRP A 952 -10.42 18.45 -40.77
N GLN A 953 -10.23 19.36 -39.82
CA GLN A 953 -9.71 20.70 -39.99
C GLN A 953 -8.48 20.92 -39.11
N LEU A 954 -7.67 21.92 -39.46
CA LEU A 954 -6.49 22.30 -38.68
C LEU A 954 -6.85 22.54 -37.21
N GLY A 955 -6.13 21.91 -36.29
CA GLY A 955 -6.34 22.02 -34.84
C GLY A 955 -7.30 20.98 -34.26
N ASP A 956 -8.01 20.20 -35.09
CA ASP A 956 -8.87 19.13 -34.60
C ASP A 956 -8.06 18.06 -33.86
N GLN A 957 -8.58 17.64 -32.71
CA GLN A 957 -8.02 16.54 -31.93
C GLN A 957 -8.85 15.26 -32.08
N ALA A 958 -8.18 14.12 -31.96
CA ALA A 958 -8.78 12.81 -31.92
C ALA A 958 -8.15 11.95 -30.83
N LEU A 959 -8.98 11.12 -30.19
CA LEU A 959 -8.50 10.08 -29.30
C LEU A 959 -7.86 8.96 -30.14
N LEU A 960 -6.59 8.67 -29.91
CA LEU A 960 -5.93 7.51 -30.51
C LEU A 960 -6.21 6.27 -29.67
N VAL A 961 -6.63 5.20 -30.33
CA VAL A 961 -6.64 3.84 -29.79
C VAL A 961 -5.65 2.99 -30.58
N HIS A 962 -4.55 2.63 -29.93
CA HIS A 962 -3.45 1.86 -30.51
C HIS A 962 -3.56 0.38 -30.18
N VAL A 963 -3.38 -0.49 -31.17
CA VAL A 963 -3.17 -1.94 -30.99
C VAL A 963 -2.14 -2.48 -31.96
N TYR A 964 -1.20 -3.30 -31.48
CA TYR A 964 -0.28 -4.06 -32.34
C TYR A 964 -0.42 -5.57 -32.19
N GLY A 965 0.06 -6.29 -33.22
CA GLY A 965 0.20 -7.74 -33.27
C GLY A 965 1.64 -8.26 -33.11
N GLY A 966 1.82 -9.54 -33.36
CA GLY A 966 3.07 -10.27 -33.10
C GLY A 966 3.98 -10.40 -34.32
N ILE A 967 5.16 -10.98 -34.08
CA ILE A 967 6.16 -11.34 -35.10
C ILE A 967 6.08 -12.85 -35.35
N GLY A 968 5.56 -13.25 -36.50
CA GLY A 968 5.49 -14.62 -37.01
C GLY A 968 6.61 -14.95 -38.01
N GLY A 969 6.42 -15.96 -38.84
CA GLY A 969 7.39 -16.41 -39.85
C GLY A 969 8.37 -17.49 -39.34
N GLU A 970 9.50 -17.61 -40.05
CA GLU A 970 10.60 -18.51 -39.68
C GLU A 970 11.30 -18.00 -38.42
N GLN A 971 11.57 -16.70 -38.35
CA GLN A 971 12.13 -16.00 -37.18
C GLN A 971 11.03 -15.42 -36.27
N ARG A 972 10.06 -16.25 -35.88
CA ARG A 972 8.99 -15.83 -34.97
C ARG A 972 9.49 -15.55 -33.56
N GLU A 973 8.91 -14.55 -32.90
CA GLU A 973 9.25 -14.21 -31.52
C GLU A 973 8.81 -15.33 -30.54
N PRO A 974 9.51 -15.53 -29.40
CA PRO A 974 9.17 -16.57 -28.44
C PRO A 974 7.72 -16.52 -27.95
N ALA A 975 7.19 -15.31 -27.72
CA ALA A 975 5.81 -15.10 -27.28
C ALA A 975 4.76 -15.53 -28.32
N ALA A 976 5.13 -15.62 -29.60
CA ALA A 976 4.27 -16.05 -30.70
C ALA A 976 4.38 -17.56 -31.00
N LYS A 977 5.19 -18.32 -30.26
CA LYS A 977 5.30 -19.80 -30.41
C LYS A 977 4.09 -20.54 -29.84
N GLY A 978 3.39 -19.95 -28.88
CA GLY A 978 2.15 -20.50 -28.33
C GLY A 978 0.94 -20.28 -29.25
N PRO A 979 -0.20 -20.92 -28.97
CA PRO A 979 -1.41 -20.77 -29.77
C PRO A 979 -2.08 -19.37 -29.66
N ILE A 980 -1.61 -18.53 -28.74
CA ILE A 980 -2.23 -17.26 -28.38
C ILE A 980 -1.16 -16.16 -28.31
N TYR A 981 -1.40 -15.07 -29.03
CA TYR A 981 -0.64 -13.83 -28.91
C TYR A 981 -1.57 -12.68 -28.51
N PHE A 982 -1.30 -12.01 -27.39
CA PHE A 982 -2.21 -11.01 -26.83
C PHE A 982 -2.12 -9.63 -27.51
N GLY A 983 -0.93 -9.22 -27.93
CA GLY A 983 -0.66 -7.85 -28.40
C GLY A 983 -0.53 -6.84 -27.26
N HIS A 984 -0.66 -5.56 -27.62
CA HIS A 984 -0.60 -4.43 -26.70
C HIS A 984 -1.69 -3.40 -27.03
N PHE A 985 -2.07 -2.61 -26.04
CA PHE A 985 -3.09 -1.57 -26.15
C PHE A 985 -2.61 -0.31 -25.44
N ALA A 986 -2.80 0.83 -26.08
CA ALA A 986 -2.57 2.14 -25.47
C ALA A 986 -3.56 3.18 -26.01
N TYR A 987 -3.75 4.24 -25.22
CA TYR A 987 -4.38 5.46 -25.71
C TYR A 987 -3.31 6.46 -26.17
N GLY A 988 -3.74 7.44 -26.93
CA GLY A 988 -2.92 8.57 -27.34
C GLY A 988 -3.80 9.73 -27.79
N ILE A 989 -3.17 10.74 -28.36
CA ILE A 989 -3.83 11.90 -28.94
C ILE A 989 -3.25 12.14 -30.31
N ALA A 990 -4.13 12.33 -31.29
CA ALA A 990 -3.76 12.81 -32.61
C ALA A 990 -4.31 14.22 -32.82
N THR A 991 -3.53 15.08 -33.47
CA THR A 991 -3.93 16.44 -33.82
C THR A 991 -3.75 16.65 -35.31
N VAL A 992 -4.71 17.30 -35.98
CA VAL A 992 -4.55 17.70 -37.37
C VAL A 992 -3.69 18.95 -37.41
N VAL A 993 -2.52 18.84 -38.03
CA VAL A 993 -1.53 19.91 -38.16
C VAL A 993 -1.26 20.23 -39.63
N ARG A 994 -0.74 21.43 -39.90
CA ARG A 994 -0.22 21.79 -41.21
C ARG A 994 1.27 21.46 -41.26
N GLU A 995 1.66 20.58 -42.18
CA GLU A 995 3.05 20.17 -42.31
C GLU A 995 3.88 21.25 -43.03
N PRO A 996 4.99 21.73 -42.43
CA PRO A 996 5.77 22.86 -42.98
C PRO A 996 6.41 22.66 -44.37
N LEU A 997 6.89 21.46 -44.72
CA LEU A 997 7.57 21.19 -46.00
C LEU A 997 6.60 21.15 -47.19
N THR A 998 5.42 20.56 -46.99
CA THR A 998 4.41 20.28 -48.02
C THR A 998 3.24 21.27 -47.98
N GLN A 999 3.04 21.94 -46.85
CA GLN A 999 1.86 22.75 -46.52
C GLN A 999 0.54 21.97 -46.49
N GLU A 1000 0.60 20.63 -46.50
CA GLU A 1000 -0.56 19.75 -46.44
C GLU A 1000 -1.05 19.56 -45.01
N LEU A 1001 -2.34 19.26 -44.84
CA LEU A 1001 -2.85 18.81 -43.55
C LEU A 1001 -2.51 17.34 -43.34
N GLN A 1002 -2.03 17.02 -42.14
CA GLN A 1002 -1.72 15.65 -41.73
C GLN A 1002 -1.99 15.43 -40.24
N PHE A 1003 -1.99 14.17 -39.81
CA PHE A 1003 -2.02 13.81 -38.40
C PHE A 1003 -0.63 13.94 -37.75
N ASP A 1004 -0.56 14.62 -36.61
CA ASP A 1004 0.50 14.51 -35.62
C ASP A 1004 0.02 13.57 -34.51
N ILE A 1005 0.79 12.51 -34.20
CA ILE A 1005 0.32 11.41 -33.35
C ILE A 1005 1.28 11.21 -32.18
N HIS A 1006 0.74 11.34 -30.97
CA HIS A 1006 1.46 11.06 -29.72
C HIS A 1006 0.77 9.93 -28.95
N TYR A 1007 1.57 8.95 -28.51
CA TYR A 1007 1.11 7.82 -27.71
C TYR A 1007 1.33 8.11 -26.23
N HIS A 1008 0.36 7.76 -25.39
CA HIS A 1008 0.54 7.70 -23.94
C HIS A 1008 0.70 6.23 -23.53
N GLN A 1009 1.93 5.76 -23.57
CA GLN A 1009 2.26 4.35 -23.39
C GLN A 1009 2.28 3.97 -21.91
N VAL A 1010 1.18 3.41 -21.42
CA VAL A 1010 1.15 2.65 -20.17
C VAL A 1010 1.80 1.30 -20.43
N TYR A 1011 3.14 1.26 -20.35
CA TYR A 1011 3.94 0.12 -20.78
C TYR A 1011 4.86 -0.36 -19.66
N THR A 1012 4.85 -1.66 -19.38
CA THR A 1012 5.68 -2.21 -18.30
C THR A 1012 7.17 -2.10 -18.62
N HIS A 1013 8.01 -2.14 -17.59
CA HIS A 1013 9.44 -2.30 -17.77
C HIS A 1013 9.74 -3.48 -18.70
N ASN A 1014 10.73 -3.31 -19.58
CA ASN A 1014 11.00 -4.24 -20.68
C ASN A 1014 12.49 -4.27 -21.01
N ARG A 1015 12.92 -5.34 -21.69
CA ARG A 1015 14.34 -5.55 -22.05
C ARG A 1015 14.83 -4.56 -23.11
N ARG A 1016 13.91 -3.91 -23.84
CA ARG A 1016 14.20 -2.90 -24.87
C ARG A 1016 14.34 -1.49 -24.29
N GLY A 1017 14.13 -1.26 -23.00
CA GLY A 1017 14.22 0.08 -22.41
C GLY A 1017 13.19 1.09 -22.96
N LEU A 1018 12.05 0.64 -23.48
CA LEU A 1018 10.93 1.55 -23.80
C LEU A 1018 10.37 2.11 -22.48
N ILE A 1019 10.27 3.43 -22.37
CA ILE A 1019 9.86 4.11 -21.15
C ILE A 1019 8.37 4.42 -21.22
N ALA A 1020 7.61 4.07 -20.17
CA ALA A 1020 6.22 4.49 -20.05
C ALA A 1020 6.12 6.02 -20.01
N GLY A 1021 5.23 6.61 -20.80
CA GLY A 1021 5.09 8.06 -20.89
C GLY A 1021 4.51 8.49 -22.23
N THR A 1022 4.72 9.74 -22.58
CA THR A 1022 4.33 10.31 -23.86
C THR A 1022 5.43 10.10 -24.91
N LEU A 1023 5.11 9.43 -26.01
CA LEU A 1023 6.05 9.12 -27.10
C LEU A 1023 5.50 9.62 -28.43
N ASP A 1024 6.35 10.25 -29.21
CA ASP A 1024 6.07 10.62 -30.60
C ASP A 1024 6.05 9.38 -31.50
N TRP A 1025 5.29 9.44 -32.58
CA TRP A 1025 5.25 8.38 -33.58
C TRP A 1025 6.63 8.03 -34.14
N SER A 1026 7.48 9.04 -34.35
CA SER A 1026 8.87 8.87 -34.78
C SER A 1026 9.63 7.89 -33.88
N LEU A 1027 9.48 7.96 -32.56
CA LEU A 1027 10.18 7.07 -31.63
C LEU A 1027 9.49 5.72 -31.48
N TYR A 1028 8.19 5.73 -31.17
CA TYR A 1028 7.48 4.49 -30.81
C TYR A 1028 7.27 3.56 -32.01
N MET A 1029 7.00 4.12 -33.18
CA MET A 1029 6.75 3.36 -34.40
C MET A 1029 7.93 3.42 -35.37
N GLY A 1030 8.37 4.64 -35.71
CA GLY A 1030 9.27 4.90 -36.84
C GLY A 1030 10.75 4.64 -36.59
N ASP A 1031 11.19 4.59 -35.34
CA ASP A 1031 12.61 4.46 -35.00
C ASP A 1031 13.13 3.11 -35.48
N ARG A 1032 14.26 3.14 -36.19
CA ARG A 1032 14.79 1.95 -36.86
C ARG A 1032 15.34 0.94 -35.86
N GLN A 1033 15.79 1.35 -34.68
CA GLN A 1033 16.33 0.47 -33.64
C GLN A 1033 15.31 0.14 -32.53
N TRP A 1034 14.53 1.13 -32.11
CA TRP A 1034 13.64 1.07 -30.96
C TRP A 1034 12.15 0.96 -31.32
N GLY A 1035 11.79 1.27 -32.56
CA GLY A 1035 10.41 1.30 -33.05
C GLY A 1035 9.84 -0.07 -33.45
N PHE A 1036 8.55 -0.09 -33.77
CA PHE A 1036 7.80 -1.32 -34.05
C PHE A 1036 7.34 -1.48 -35.51
N MET A 1037 7.40 -0.44 -36.34
CA MET A 1037 6.74 -0.48 -37.66
C MET A 1037 7.32 -1.54 -38.62
N GLY A 1038 8.61 -1.87 -38.49
CA GLY A 1038 9.30 -2.82 -39.36
C GLY A 1038 8.99 -4.28 -39.02
N THR A 1039 8.67 -4.57 -37.76
CA THR A 1039 8.52 -5.95 -37.27
C THR A 1039 7.10 -6.32 -36.89
N ARG A 1040 6.20 -5.36 -36.61
CA ARG A 1040 4.85 -5.64 -36.12
C ARG A 1040 3.75 -5.06 -37.01
N PRO A 1041 2.61 -5.77 -37.17
CA PRO A 1041 1.41 -5.16 -37.72
C PRO A 1041 0.72 -4.29 -36.66
N VAL A 1042 0.28 -3.08 -37.03
CA VAL A 1042 -0.32 -2.10 -36.12
C VAL A 1042 -1.63 -1.56 -36.66
N SER A 1043 -2.57 -1.27 -35.75
CA SER A 1043 -3.79 -0.50 -35.98
C SER A 1043 -3.82 0.70 -35.04
N ASP A 1044 -3.71 1.89 -35.60
CA ASP A 1044 -3.95 3.15 -34.90
C ASP A 1044 -5.31 3.68 -35.33
N ILE A 1045 -6.26 3.80 -34.40
CA ILE A 1045 -7.63 4.20 -34.69
C ILE A 1045 -7.87 5.56 -34.05
N LEU A 1046 -8.00 6.59 -34.88
CA LEU A 1046 -8.25 7.97 -34.47
C LEU A 1046 -9.75 8.19 -34.37
N ILE A 1047 -10.23 8.55 -33.19
CA ILE A 1047 -11.65 8.73 -32.89
C ILE A 1047 -11.94 10.22 -32.76
N LYS A 1048 -12.69 10.77 -33.71
CA LYS A 1048 -13.27 12.12 -33.59
C LYS A 1048 -14.72 12.02 -33.15
N LEU A 1049 -15.00 12.52 -31.95
CA LEU A 1049 -16.34 12.62 -31.40
C LEU A 1049 -16.46 13.99 -30.73
N PRO A 1050 -17.16 14.96 -31.34
CA PRO A 1050 -17.22 16.34 -30.85
C PRO A 1050 -17.46 16.46 -29.34
N ALA A 1051 -18.39 15.68 -28.79
CA ALA A 1051 -18.67 15.63 -27.34
C ALA A 1051 -17.47 15.28 -26.44
N TYR A 1052 -16.42 14.66 -26.97
CA TYR A 1052 -15.22 14.26 -26.24
C TYR A 1052 -13.95 15.00 -26.70
N THR A 1053 -13.90 15.40 -27.99
CA THR A 1053 -12.69 15.95 -28.62
C THR A 1053 -12.71 17.47 -28.79
N GLU A 1054 -13.86 18.13 -28.60
CA GLU A 1054 -13.95 19.60 -28.63
C GLU A 1054 -13.99 20.16 -27.20
N PRO A 1055 -13.37 21.32 -26.94
CA PRO A 1055 -13.46 22.00 -25.66
C PRO A 1055 -14.86 22.61 -25.46
N PHE A 1056 -15.32 22.59 -24.22
CA PHE A 1056 -16.51 23.31 -23.74
C PHE A 1056 -16.08 24.65 -23.16
N ASP A 1057 -16.83 25.71 -23.42
CA ASP A 1057 -16.54 27.05 -22.89
C ASP A 1057 -17.45 27.36 -21.70
N PHE A 1058 -16.92 27.24 -20.48
CA PHE A 1058 -17.65 27.61 -19.27
C PHE A 1058 -17.33 29.06 -18.86
N LYS A 1059 -18.04 30.03 -19.46
CA LYS A 1059 -17.91 31.48 -19.15
C LYS A 1059 -16.49 32.04 -19.37
N GLY A 1060 -15.87 31.71 -20.51
CA GLY A 1060 -14.53 32.16 -20.90
C GLY A 1060 -13.41 31.25 -20.42
N VAL A 1061 -13.73 30.10 -19.82
CA VAL A 1061 -12.74 29.08 -19.42
C VAL A 1061 -12.97 27.84 -20.28
N PRO A 1062 -12.08 27.55 -21.26
CA PRO A 1062 -12.16 26.34 -22.05
C PRO A 1062 -11.81 25.12 -21.19
N TRP A 1063 -12.61 24.05 -21.29
CA TRP A 1063 -12.36 22.76 -20.66
C TRP A 1063 -12.55 21.64 -21.68
N ALA A 1064 -11.58 20.72 -21.80
CA ALA A 1064 -11.64 19.60 -22.74
C ALA A 1064 -11.54 18.25 -22.00
N ALA A 1065 -12.44 17.32 -22.30
CA ALA A 1065 -12.43 15.98 -21.72
C ALA A 1065 -11.15 15.18 -22.07
N LEU A 1066 -10.57 15.45 -23.23
CA LEU A 1066 -9.33 14.83 -23.69
C LEU A 1066 -8.11 15.26 -22.86
N ASP A 1067 -8.10 16.50 -22.34
CA ASP A 1067 -7.02 16.96 -21.47
C ASP A 1067 -7.08 16.29 -20.09
N ASP A 1068 -8.28 16.06 -19.54
CA ASP A 1068 -8.43 15.26 -18.32
C ASP A 1068 -7.90 13.84 -18.50
N LEU A 1069 -8.18 13.21 -19.65
CA LEU A 1069 -7.62 11.90 -20.00
C LEU A 1069 -6.09 11.96 -20.11
N ARG A 1070 -5.55 12.98 -20.76
CA ARG A 1070 -4.10 13.19 -20.88
C ARG A 1070 -3.44 13.16 -19.50
N ILE A 1071 -3.96 13.94 -18.56
CA ILE A 1071 -3.38 14.01 -17.21
C ILE A 1071 -3.50 12.67 -16.49
N GLU A 1072 -4.63 11.96 -16.58
CA GLU A 1072 -4.77 10.63 -15.97
C GLU A 1072 -3.77 9.60 -16.55
N LEU A 1073 -3.49 9.68 -17.85
CA LEU A 1073 -2.49 8.84 -18.50
C LEU A 1073 -1.07 9.24 -18.08
N GLU A 1074 -0.74 10.53 -18.00
CA GLU A 1074 0.55 11.02 -17.49
C GLU A 1074 0.80 10.54 -16.06
N LEU A 1075 -0.21 10.62 -15.18
CA LEU A 1075 -0.14 10.08 -13.81
C LEU A 1075 0.06 8.56 -13.81
N MET A 1076 -0.67 7.83 -14.64
CA MET A 1076 -0.55 6.37 -14.74
C MET A 1076 0.85 5.95 -15.23
N THR A 1077 1.37 6.64 -16.24
CA THR A 1077 2.71 6.33 -16.79
C THR A 1077 3.82 6.63 -15.79
N ALA A 1078 3.72 7.71 -15.00
CA ALA A 1078 4.64 7.99 -13.90
C ALA A 1078 4.68 6.87 -12.85
N ARG A 1079 3.51 6.33 -12.49
CA ARG A 1079 3.42 5.16 -11.59
C ARG A 1079 4.04 3.90 -12.20
N TYR A 1080 3.88 3.71 -13.50
CA TYR A 1080 4.47 2.60 -14.24
C TYR A 1080 6.00 2.66 -14.30
N ARG A 1081 6.58 3.87 -14.39
CA ARG A 1081 8.04 4.09 -14.34
C ARG A 1081 8.64 3.78 -12.98
N THR A 1082 7.90 3.97 -11.88
CA THR A 1082 8.42 3.77 -10.52
C THR A 1082 8.01 2.43 -9.89
N GLY A 1083 7.06 1.71 -10.49
CA GLY A 1083 6.48 0.51 -9.89
C GLY A 1083 5.72 0.80 -8.60
N ASP A 1084 5.10 1.98 -8.48
CA ASP A 1084 4.57 2.51 -7.21
C ASP A 1084 5.59 2.42 -6.06
N GLY A 1085 6.84 2.74 -6.36
CA GLY A 1085 7.95 2.71 -5.43
C GLY A 1085 8.67 1.36 -5.30
N THR A 1086 8.19 0.28 -5.93
CA THR A 1086 8.87 -1.02 -5.91
C THR A 1086 10.01 -1.15 -6.92
N GLY A 1087 10.18 -0.15 -7.80
CA GLY A 1087 11.20 -0.10 -8.84
C GLY A 1087 10.88 -0.91 -10.10
N VAL A 1088 9.73 -1.59 -10.16
CA VAL A 1088 9.38 -2.45 -11.31
C VAL A 1088 7.87 -2.59 -11.52
N THR A 1089 7.46 -2.81 -12.77
CA THR A 1089 6.09 -3.17 -13.18
C THR A 1089 6.11 -4.37 -14.12
N TYR A 1090 5.11 -5.25 -14.00
CA TYR A 1090 4.99 -6.48 -14.79
C TYR A 1090 3.58 -6.66 -15.35
N VAL A 1091 3.49 -7.46 -16.42
CA VAL A 1091 2.20 -7.92 -16.96
C VAL A 1091 1.75 -9.14 -16.17
N GLY A 1092 0.59 -9.05 -15.54
CA GLY A 1092 -0.08 -10.15 -14.85
C GLY A 1092 -1.56 -10.29 -15.27
N PRO A 1093 -2.22 -11.41 -14.94
CA PRO A 1093 -3.61 -11.66 -15.32
C PRO A 1093 -4.66 -10.81 -14.60
N ALA A 1094 -4.25 -9.87 -13.75
CA ALA A 1094 -5.15 -8.84 -13.20
C ALA A 1094 -4.54 -7.43 -13.26
N ASN A 1095 -3.34 -7.26 -13.81
CA ASN A 1095 -2.61 -6.00 -13.92
C ASN A 1095 -1.91 -6.00 -15.28
N ASN A 1096 -2.47 -5.34 -16.29
CA ASN A 1096 -1.83 -5.24 -17.60
C ASN A 1096 -2.10 -3.88 -18.24
N CYS A 1097 -1.29 -3.55 -19.24
CA CYS A 1097 -1.30 -2.27 -19.95
C CYS A 1097 -2.68 -1.88 -20.46
N ALA A 1098 -3.44 -2.84 -21.00
CA ALA A 1098 -4.78 -2.60 -21.53
C ALA A 1098 -5.76 -2.21 -20.42
N GLN A 1099 -5.74 -2.94 -19.31
CA GLN A 1099 -6.61 -2.67 -18.17
C GLN A 1099 -6.32 -1.32 -17.53
N ASP A 1100 -5.06 -0.97 -17.35
CA ASP A 1100 -4.68 0.26 -16.65
C ASP A 1100 -4.88 1.50 -17.55
N SER A 1101 -4.67 1.36 -18.86
CA SER A 1101 -5.07 2.40 -19.84
C SER A 1101 -6.58 2.66 -19.79
N ASN A 1102 -7.41 1.60 -19.79
CA ASN A 1102 -8.87 1.73 -19.69
C ASN A 1102 -9.34 2.26 -18.32
N GLN A 1103 -8.56 2.06 -17.26
CA GLN A 1103 -8.82 2.65 -15.95
C GLN A 1103 -8.53 4.15 -15.93
N ALA A 1104 -7.46 4.62 -16.57
CA ALA A 1104 -7.21 6.05 -16.73
C ALA A 1104 -8.37 6.74 -17.49
N MET A 1105 -8.89 6.08 -18.53
CA MET A 1105 -10.11 6.50 -19.24
C MET A 1105 -11.32 6.61 -18.31
N TYR A 1106 -11.47 5.68 -17.38
CA TYR A 1106 -12.55 5.71 -16.40
C TYR A 1106 -12.36 6.82 -15.35
N ALA A 1107 -11.13 7.01 -14.83
CA ALA A 1107 -10.83 8.04 -13.83
C ALA A 1107 -11.10 9.45 -14.36
N SER A 1108 -10.69 9.72 -15.61
CA SER A 1108 -11.00 10.98 -16.32
C SER A 1108 -12.52 11.21 -16.38
N ALA A 1109 -13.27 10.16 -16.73
CA ALA A 1109 -14.73 10.20 -16.75
C ALA A 1109 -15.37 10.45 -15.35
N ALA A 1110 -14.75 9.99 -14.26
CA ALA A 1110 -15.25 10.23 -12.90
C ALA A 1110 -14.96 11.66 -12.42
N HIS A 1111 -13.77 12.19 -12.72
CA HIS A 1111 -13.41 13.58 -12.42
C HIS A 1111 -14.29 14.58 -13.15
N LEU A 1112 -14.67 14.27 -14.39
CA LEU A 1112 -15.70 15.01 -15.10
C LEU A 1112 -16.99 15.12 -14.26
N GLU A 1113 -17.52 14.00 -13.74
CA GLU A 1113 -18.76 14.01 -12.95
C GLU A 1113 -18.64 14.81 -11.64
N ALA A 1114 -17.52 14.69 -10.94
CA ALA A 1114 -17.25 15.49 -9.75
C ALA A 1114 -17.25 17.00 -10.08
N SER A 1115 -16.62 17.36 -11.20
CA SER A 1115 -16.58 18.74 -11.70
C SER A 1115 -17.96 19.24 -12.10
N VAL A 1116 -18.79 18.41 -12.75
CA VAL A 1116 -20.19 18.73 -13.08
C VAL A 1116 -21.02 18.98 -11.82
N LEU A 1117 -20.88 18.10 -10.81
CA LEU A 1117 -21.64 18.19 -9.57
C LEU A 1117 -21.25 19.42 -8.75
N ALA A 1118 -19.96 19.74 -8.69
CA ALA A 1118 -19.44 20.93 -8.02
C ALA A 1118 -19.99 22.24 -8.63
N HIS A 1119 -20.24 22.26 -9.95
CA HIS A 1119 -20.69 23.44 -10.67
C HIS A 1119 -22.18 23.39 -11.06
N ARG A 1120 -22.98 22.49 -10.48
CA ARG A 1120 -24.35 22.20 -10.91
C ARG A 1120 -25.31 23.39 -10.96
N ALA A 1121 -25.11 24.39 -10.08
CA ALA A 1121 -25.89 25.62 -10.08
C ALA A 1121 -25.54 26.53 -11.27
N THR A 1122 -24.25 26.63 -11.59
CA THR A 1122 -23.72 27.39 -12.72
C THR A 1122 -24.02 26.68 -14.05
N LEU A 1123 -24.03 25.34 -14.03
CA LEU A 1123 -24.23 24.49 -15.21
C LEU A 1123 -25.62 24.71 -15.83
N LYS A 1124 -26.68 24.83 -15.03
CA LYS A 1124 -28.04 25.07 -15.55
C LYS A 1124 -28.17 26.41 -16.28
N ALA A 1125 -27.52 27.45 -15.76
CA ALA A 1125 -27.50 28.76 -16.41
C ALA A 1125 -26.71 28.69 -17.72
N TRP A 1126 -25.54 28.05 -17.69
CA TRP A 1126 -24.72 27.83 -18.88
C TRP A 1126 -25.41 26.97 -19.95
N GLU A 1127 -26.12 25.91 -19.55
CA GLU A 1127 -26.88 25.04 -20.46
C GLU A 1127 -28.00 25.81 -21.18
N ALA A 1128 -28.62 26.78 -20.49
CA ALA A 1128 -29.62 27.66 -21.10
C ALA A 1128 -28.99 28.66 -22.08
N ASP A 1129 -27.81 29.19 -21.76
CA ASP A 1129 -27.08 30.16 -22.59
C ASP A 1129 -26.36 29.48 -23.79
N ASN A 1130 -26.05 28.18 -23.71
CA ASN A 1130 -25.25 27.44 -24.71
C ASN A 1130 -25.92 26.10 -25.12
N PRO A 1131 -27.06 26.12 -25.82
CA PRO A 1131 -27.86 24.91 -26.08
C PRO A 1131 -27.15 23.84 -26.91
N HIS A 1132 -26.27 24.22 -27.85
CA HIS A 1132 -25.50 23.28 -28.66
C HIS A 1132 -24.43 22.54 -27.82
N GLN A 1133 -23.65 23.29 -27.02
CA GLN A 1133 -22.65 22.70 -26.12
C GLN A 1133 -23.33 21.87 -25.02
N ALA A 1134 -24.51 22.26 -24.54
CA ALA A 1134 -25.31 21.47 -23.61
C ALA A 1134 -25.67 20.09 -24.19
N GLN A 1135 -26.08 20.02 -25.47
CA GLN A 1135 -26.39 18.74 -26.12
C GLN A 1135 -25.15 17.85 -26.25
N GLN A 1136 -24.01 18.42 -26.67
CA GLN A 1136 -22.72 17.71 -26.72
C GLN A 1136 -22.31 17.21 -25.32
N PHE A 1137 -22.51 18.01 -24.29
CA PHE A 1137 -22.20 17.65 -22.91
C PHE A 1137 -23.09 16.49 -22.40
N GLN A 1138 -24.39 16.49 -22.71
CA GLN A 1138 -25.27 15.37 -22.39
C GLN A 1138 -24.86 14.08 -23.14
N GLN A 1139 -24.38 14.21 -24.37
CA GLN A 1139 -23.82 13.09 -25.13
C GLN A 1139 -22.55 12.54 -24.46
N LEU A 1140 -21.67 13.41 -23.97
CA LEU A 1140 -20.48 13.04 -23.20
C LEU A 1140 -20.86 12.27 -21.93
N LEU A 1141 -21.83 12.75 -21.16
CA LEU A 1141 -22.32 12.06 -19.95
C LEU A 1141 -22.95 10.70 -20.27
N LYS A 1142 -23.59 10.54 -21.43
CA LYS A 1142 -24.14 9.26 -21.88
C LYS A 1142 -23.03 8.29 -22.29
N LEU A 1143 -22.07 8.76 -23.09
CA LEU A 1143 -20.88 7.99 -23.48
C LEU A 1143 -20.16 7.47 -22.24
N ARG A 1144 -19.93 8.35 -21.26
CA ARG A 1144 -19.35 8.03 -19.95
C ARG A 1144 -20.05 6.87 -19.24
N ARG A 1145 -21.38 6.92 -19.12
CA ARG A 1145 -22.17 5.84 -18.49
C ARG A 1145 -22.06 4.53 -19.25
N ASP A 1146 -22.00 4.58 -20.58
CA ASP A 1146 -21.86 3.38 -21.40
C ASP A 1146 -20.44 2.80 -21.35
N ILE A 1147 -19.40 3.64 -21.30
CA ILE A 1147 -18.01 3.24 -21.03
C ILE A 1147 -17.94 2.54 -19.68
N GLN A 1148 -18.51 3.13 -18.63
CA GLN A 1148 -18.56 2.54 -17.29
C GLN A 1148 -19.25 1.17 -17.30
N ARG A 1149 -20.41 1.04 -17.95
CA ARG A 1149 -21.15 -0.23 -18.02
C ARG A 1149 -20.41 -1.32 -18.79
N GLN A 1150 -19.69 -0.97 -19.86
CA GLN A 1150 -19.02 -1.96 -20.71
C GLN A 1150 -17.64 -2.37 -20.21
N LEU A 1151 -16.87 -1.43 -19.66
CA LEU A 1151 -15.53 -1.69 -19.13
C LEU A 1151 -15.57 -2.20 -17.67
N LEU A 1152 -16.58 -1.81 -16.88
CA LEU A 1152 -16.75 -2.17 -15.47
C LEU A 1152 -18.19 -2.65 -15.16
N PRO A 1153 -18.61 -3.83 -15.65
CA PRO A 1153 -20.01 -4.29 -15.58
C PRO A 1153 -20.59 -4.45 -14.16
N LEU A 1154 -19.75 -4.44 -13.12
CA LEU A 1154 -20.15 -4.54 -11.71
C LEU A 1154 -19.89 -3.25 -10.90
N GLY A 1155 -19.60 -2.12 -11.57
CA GLY A 1155 -19.76 -0.78 -11.01
C GLY A 1155 -18.73 -0.28 -9.99
N SER A 1156 -17.65 -1.04 -9.70
CA SER A 1156 -16.55 -0.53 -8.86
C SER A 1156 -15.26 -0.40 -9.67
N ALA A 1157 -14.70 0.81 -9.69
CA ALA A 1157 -13.29 0.98 -9.94
C ALA A 1157 -12.49 0.19 -8.90
N ARG A 1158 -11.36 -0.31 -9.35
CA ARG A 1158 -10.46 -1.16 -8.58
C ARG A 1158 -10.05 -0.46 -7.27
N ALA A 1159 -10.20 -1.16 -6.13
CA ALA A 1159 -10.04 -0.58 -4.79
C ALA A 1159 -8.61 -0.11 -4.45
N ASP A 1160 -7.61 -0.55 -5.20
CA ASP A 1160 -6.22 -0.10 -5.16
C ASP A 1160 -6.02 1.36 -5.60
N TRP A 1161 -7.02 1.95 -6.24
CA TRP A 1161 -7.08 3.38 -6.53
C TRP A 1161 -7.91 4.17 -5.50
N ALA A 1162 -8.99 3.60 -4.96
CA ALA A 1162 -9.79 4.26 -3.91
C ALA A 1162 -9.11 4.22 -2.53
N HIS A 1163 -8.19 3.27 -2.33
CA HIS A 1163 -7.36 3.13 -1.15
C HIS A 1163 -5.91 2.98 -1.63
N GLU A 1164 -5.09 3.98 -1.34
CA GLU A 1164 -3.66 4.18 -1.71
C GLU A 1164 -2.69 3.05 -1.28
N HIS A 1165 -3.20 1.87 -0.93
CA HIS A 1165 -2.52 0.80 -0.20
C HIS A 1165 -2.10 -0.42 -1.07
N GLU A 1166 -2.60 -0.54 -2.31
CA GLU A 1166 -2.25 -1.65 -3.22
C GLU A 1166 -1.34 -1.12 -4.36
N SER A 1167 -0.07 -1.54 -4.38
CA SER A 1167 0.90 -1.18 -5.43
C SER A 1167 0.55 -1.82 -6.78
N LEU A 1168 0.78 -1.10 -7.89
CA LEU A 1168 0.83 -1.66 -9.24
C LEU A 1168 1.82 -2.83 -9.27
N GLY A 1169 1.51 -3.86 -10.07
CA GLY A 1169 2.38 -5.02 -10.23
C GLY A 1169 2.29 -6.11 -9.15
N SER A 1170 1.23 -6.15 -8.32
CA SER A 1170 1.02 -7.30 -7.42
C SER A 1170 0.93 -8.62 -8.21
N ASN A 1171 1.86 -9.54 -7.95
CA ASN A 1171 1.88 -10.84 -8.62
C ASN A 1171 0.70 -11.73 -8.20
N LEU A 1172 0.40 -12.74 -9.03
CA LEU A 1172 -0.56 -13.82 -8.71
C LEU A 1172 -0.30 -14.44 -7.33
N SER A 1173 0.96 -14.46 -6.88
CA SER A 1173 1.38 -14.98 -5.58
C SER A 1173 0.98 -14.12 -4.38
N ASP A 1174 0.65 -12.84 -4.55
CA ASP A 1174 0.36 -11.93 -3.43
C ASP A 1174 -1.08 -12.01 -2.94
N TYR A 1175 -2.04 -12.26 -3.85
CA TYR A 1175 -3.45 -12.45 -3.54
C TYR A 1175 -4.13 -13.43 -4.52
N PRO A 1176 -3.70 -14.69 -4.61
CA PRO A 1176 -4.06 -15.61 -5.71
C PRO A 1176 -5.56 -15.73 -5.94
N LEU A 1177 -6.36 -15.93 -4.90
CA LEU A 1177 -7.82 -16.06 -5.02
C LEU A 1177 -8.52 -14.74 -5.40
N LYS A 1178 -8.02 -13.59 -4.92
CA LYS A 1178 -8.57 -12.26 -5.22
C LYS A 1178 -8.18 -11.82 -6.64
N THR A 1179 -6.93 -12.06 -7.04
CA THR A 1179 -6.36 -11.74 -8.36
C THR A 1179 -6.96 -12.62 -9.45
N LEU A 1180 -7.14 -13.92 -9.21
CA LEU A 1180 -7.77 -14.84 -10.16
C LEU A 1180 -9.27 -14.55 -10.32
N GLY A 1181 -9.98 -14.26 -9.21
CA GLY A 1181 -11.36 -13.75 -9.26
C GLY A 1181 -11.49 -12.42 -10.00
N ARG A 1182 -10.56 -11.47 -9.78
CA ARG A 1182 -10.50 -10.18 -10.49
C ARG A 1182 -10.22 -10.35 -11.99
N GLY A 1183 -9.30 -11.24 -12.38
CA GLY A 1183 -9.00 -11.55 -13.78
C GLY A 1183 -10.24 -12.11 -14.51
N LEU A 1184 -10.94 -13.08 -13.90
CA LEU A 1184 -12.18 -13.63 -14.47
C LEU A 1184 -13.28 -12.57 -14.62
N LEU A 1185 -13.37 -11.61 -13.72
CA LEU A 1185 -14.37 -10.52 -13.75
C LEU A 1185 -14.05 -9.39 -14.75
N SER A 1186 -12.81 -9.29 -15.25
CA SER A 1186 -12.32 -8.17 -16.08
C SER A 1186 -11.87 -8.58 -17.49
N TRP A 1187 -12.19 -9.80 -17.94
CA TRP A 1187 -11.75 -10.38 -19.21
C TRP A 1187 -11.96 -9.52 -20.46
N ARG A 1188 -13.00 -8.68 -20.49
CA ARG A 1188 -13.27 -7.74 -21.61
C ARG A 1188 -12.24 -6.63 -21.77
N THR A 1189 -11.50 -6.32 -20.70
CA THR A 1189 -10.45 -5.29 -20.66
C THR A 1189 -9.03 -5.87 -20.66
N MET A 1190 -8.89 -7.19 -20.51
CA MET A 1190 -7.58 -7.86 -20.52
C MET A 1190 -7.02 -8.10 -21.91
N LEU A 1191 -7.87 -8.33 -22.91
CA LEU A 1191 -7.42 -8.60 -24.27
C LEU A 1191 -7.28 -7.29 -25.05
N PRO A 1192 -6.06 -6.87 -25.45
CA PRO A 1192 -5.81 -5.61 -26.13
C PRO A 1192 -6.74 -5.32 -27.31
N ARG A 1193 -6.88 -6.29 -28.23
CA ARG A 1193 -7.75 -6.16 -29.40
C ARG A 1193 -9.22 -6.07 -29.02
N LYS A 1194 -9.67 -6.83 -28.01
CA LYS A 1194 -11.06 -6.78 -27.54
C LYS A 1194 -11.40 -5.43 -26.91
N ALA A 1195 -10.48 -4.85 -26.14
CA ALA A 1195 -10.65 -3.54 -25.53
C ALA A 1195 -10.78 -2.46 -26.61
N SER A 1196 -9.89 -2.47 -27.61
CA SER A 1196 -9.97 -1.57 -28.78
C SER A 1196 -11.27 -1.73 -29.55
N ASP A 1197 -11.68 -2.96 -29.89
CA ASP A 1197 -12.96 -3.24 -30.56
C ASP A 1197 -14.15 -2.70 -29.76
N THR A 1198 -14.09 -2.77 -28.43
CA THR A 1198 -15.18 -2.33 -27.54
C THR A 1198 -15.30 -0.81 -27.53
N ILE A 1199 -14.18 -0.10 -27.34
CA ILE A 1199 -14.14 1.37 -27.31
C ILE A 1199 -14.56 1.95 -28.67
N THR A 1200 -13.96 1.46 -29.76
CA THR A 1200 -14.22 1.97 -31.11
C THR A 1200 -15.67 1.75 -31.53
N GLN A 1201 -16.25 0.59 -31.22
CA GLN A 1201 -17.67 0.31 -31.48
C GLN A 1201 -18.59 1.17 -30.62
N LEU A 1202 -18.22 1.43 -29.37
CA LEU A 1202 -19.01 2.29 -28.51
C LEU A 1202 -19.02 3.73 -29.04
N CYS A 1203 -17.86 4.28 -29.42
CA CYS A 1203 -17.77 5.61 -30.02
C CYS A 1203 -18.54 5.70 -31.34
N LEU A 1204 -18.45 4.68 -32.22
CA LEU A 1204 -19.26 4.62 -33.45
C LEU A 1204 -20.77 4.63 -33.18
N ARG A 1205 -21.26 3.96 -32.13
CA ARG A 1205 -22.69 4.00 -31.75
C ARG A 1205 -23.12 5.37 -31.26
N HIS A 1206 -22.21 6.13 -30.67
CA HIS A 1206 -22.41 7.54 -30.32
C HIS A 1206 -22.16 8.47 -31.51
N GLY A 1207 -21.93 7.94 -32.71
CA GLY A 1207 -21.82 8.71 -33.94
C GLY A 1207 -20.49 9.43 -34.09
N ALA A 1208 -19.40 8.84 -33.59
CA ALA A 1208 -18.04 9.26 -33.88
C ALA A 1208 -17.64 8.95 -35.33
N ALA A 1209 -16.76 9.77 -35.90
CA ALA A 1209 -15.98 9.44 -37.09
C ALA A 1209 -14.69 8.75 -36.65
N LEU A 1210 -14.29 7.68 -37.35
CA LEU A 1210 -13.05 6.95 -37.07
C LEU A 1210 -12.11 6.99 -38.27
N TRP A 1211 -10.83 7.25 -38.03
CA TRP A 1211 -9.79 7.10 -39.04
C TRP A 1211 -8.86 5.96 -38.63
N VAL A 1212 -8.83 4.88 -39.41
CA VAL A 1212 -8.00 3.70 -39.13
C VAL A 1212 -6.72 3.78 -39.96
N LEU A 1213 -5.58 3.77 -39.29
CA LEU A 1213 -4.24 3.79 -39.86
C LEU A 1213 -3.57 2.45 -39.58
N ARG A 1214 -3.20 1.73 -40.64
CA ARG A 1214 -2.57 0.40 -40.57
C ARG A 1214 -1.17 0.43 -41.11
N THR A 1215 -0.28 -0.26 -40.41
CA THR A 1215 1.05 -0.64 -40.93
C THR A 1215 1.18 -2.16 -40.82
N ASN A 1216 1.71 -2.82 -41.84
CA ASN A 1216 1.89 -4.27 -41.85
C ASN A 1216 3.37 -4.61 -42.15
N GLN A 1217 4.27 -4.40 -41.18
CA GLN A 1217 5.73 -4.60 -41.34
C GLN A 1217 6.28 -3.81 -42.56
N ILE A 1218 6.41 -2.50 -42.38
CA ILE A 1218 6.77 -1.55 -43.44
C ILE A 1218 8.20 -1.02 -43.29
N GLY A 1219 8.74 -0.42 -44.35
CA GLY A 1219 10.15 -0.03 -44.45
C GLY A 1219 10.85 -0.89 -45.49
N GLY A 1220 12.04 -1.40 -45.18
CA GLY A 1220 12.66 -2.43 -46.00
C GLY A 1220 12.01 -3.81 -45.83
N HIS A 1221 12.35 -4.73 -46.73
CA HIS A 1221 11.75 -6.07 -46.79
C HIS A 1221 12.61 -7.13 -46.10
N ASP A 1222 12.07 -7.77 -45.06
CA ASP A 1222 12.68 -8.94 -44.40
C ASP A 1222 11.81 -10.19 -44.62
N PRO A 1223 12.19 -11.14 -45.48
CA PRO A 1223 11.38 -12.34 -45.74
C PRO A 1223 11.28 -13.31 -44.56
N ALA A 1224 12.15 -13.21 -43.54
CA ALA A 1224 12.22 -14.20 -42.46
C ALA A 1224 11.11 -14.06 -41.40
N ILE A 1225 10.45 -12.90 -41.33
CA ILE A 1225 9.37 -12.59 -40.40
C ILE A 1225 8.03 -12.45 -41.11
N GLU A 1226 6.92 -12.64 -40.40
CA GLU A 1226 5.56 -12.43 -40.95
C GLU A 1226 4.66 -11.70 -39.94
N PRO A 1227 3.67 -10.91 -40.37
CA PRO A 1227 2.80 -10.20 -39.45
C PRO A 1227 1.77 -11.17 -38.81
N LEU A 1228 1.69 -11.17 -37.48
CA LEU A 1228 0.73 -11.99 -36.73
C LEU A 1228 -0.36 -11.14 -36.07
N ALA A 1229 -1.63 -11.52 -36.21
CA ALA A 1229 -2.74 -10.80 -35.58
C ALA A 1229 -2.79 -11.07 -34.06
N PRO A 1230 -3.16 -10.08 -33.22
CA PRO A 1230 -3.46 -10.33 -31.82
C PRO A 1230 -4.81 -11.02 -31.65
N LEU A 1231 -4.93 -11.84 -30.60
CA LEU A 1231 -6.12 -12.60 -30.25
C LEU A 1231 -7.30 -11.66 -29.93
N THR A 1232 -8.49 -12.02 -30.41
CA THR A 1232 -9.77 -11.44 -29.99
C THR A 1232 -10.82 -12.54 -29.87
N LEU A 1233 -11.82 -12.32 -29.00
CA LEU A 1233 -12.94 -13.24 -28.70
C LEU A 1233 -14.23 -12.85 -29.41
#